data_AF-A0A9P1BZ65-F1
#
_entry.id   AF-A0A9P1BZ65-F1
#
_cell.length_a   1.000
_cell.length_b   1.000
_cell.length_c   1.000
_cell.angle_alpha   90.00
_cell.angle_beta   90.00
_cell.angle_gamma   90.00
#
_symmetry.space_group_name_H-M   'P 1'
#
loop_
_entity.id
_entity.type
_entity.pdbx_description
1 polymer ?
#
loop_
_entity_poly.entity_id
_entity_poly.type
_entity_poly.pdbx_seq_one_letter_code
_entity_poly.pdbx_strand_id
1 'polypeptide(L)'
;MRVGETLLLVAAVAIYGGHAFTGGVLNRRSETVPSTGTPVSSQSTETPGFSSAGATGAGTVGTVALAALGALSAAAARSRRVTSLVSRAAERRVVVTGMGITSCLGNTLDDVADNLKNGNSGITFSEEYEKLGIKSNVRGRPNLTPAEIKELIPRKTLRFMGPNAQFAYIALDRAIQDAGLKPEDYENNERCASILGQGGTSIPDVTESCGYVADQVKRWPSKVGPYRVTRTMGSTVSAVLSSAFKLQGPSFSISSACSTGAHCIGVAMEQIQLNKADMAVAGAGENECWQFTAMFDCMGALSTKRNHEPTKASRAFDKDRDGFVIAGGGGMVVLEELEHAKARGARIYAELTGYGANSDGYDVVAPSGVGGEKCMKIALAMADEIAGEKQVDYVNTHGTSTPIGDVQELGAVKRVFEEKGYQPYVGSTKSMSGHALGAAGVHEAIYSLLMMDRGFLAESINIDDLVDEADGMKILTERHDGGVARVASNSFGFGGTNACLVFDKFEAHGKGGRSLSLVAAEPMRVVGIGRENQTDRNITSFTEFRCRKLLQRDRRVEGQVNTTQGEQWNVKRSACASRAEKATWTTRRVLRGSLAVLLALAAILTTPVAAEIFGNFSLDGLSQGAAFVKKPIVAGLVEILEPVMCESLPPALIKTFKDERMACSMVCMMEHMMANPDFVKVLKNFISTSMTNEELLGSLKEVMRDALSDSHLYKSAMHGVANSLNPLHSETLGKMFSRKDKSDSPRPS
;
A
#
# COMPACT_ATOMS: atom_id res chain seq x y z
N MET A 1 15.82 -2.23 -17.67
CA MET A 1 15.03 -0.98 -17.67
C MET A 1 13.91 -1.06 -18.70
N ARG A 2 12.71 -1.54 -18.33
CA ARG A 2 11.49 -1.50 -19.16
C ARG A 2 10.25 -1.44 -18.26
N VAL A 3 9.73 -0.23 -18.04
CA VAL A 3 8.45 0.03 -17.34
C VAL A 3 7.71 1.21 -18.00
N GLY A 4 8.44 2.24 -18.47
CA GLY A 4 7.84 3.45 -19.05
C GLY A 4 7.07 3.28 -20.37
N GLU A 5 7.37 2.24 -21.18
CA GLU A 5 6.71 2.04 -22.48
C GLU A 5 5.24 1.62 -22.34
N THR A 6 4.84 1.01 -21.22
CA THR A 6 3.49 0.49 -21.01
C THR A 6 2.46 1.58 -20.70
N LEU A 7 2.83 2.65 -19.99
CA LEU A 7 1.89 3.75 -19.69
C LEU A 7 1.56 4.60 -20.93
N LEU A 8 2.54 4.89 -21.80
CA LEU A 8 2.28 5.68 -23.02
C LEU A 8 1.26 5.01 -23.96
N LEU A 9 1.26 3.67 -24.03
CA LEU A 9 0.32 2.93 -24.87
C LEU A 9 -1.14 2.98 -24.36
N VAL A 10 -1.33 3.22 -23.06
CA VAL A 10 -2.67 3.42 -22.48
C VAL A 10 -3.21 4.80 -22.84
N ALA A 11 -2.38 5.84 -22.72
CA ALA A 11 -2.75 7.22 -23.06
C ALA A 11 -3.00 7.43 -24.57
N ALA A 12 -2.16 6.83 -25.44
CA ALA A 12 -2.26 7.03 -26.89
C ALA A 12 -3.57 6.49 -27.51
N VAL A 13 -4.09 5.37 -27.00
CA VAL A 13 -5.28 4.71 -27.54
C VAL A 13 -6.58 5.42 -27.13
N ALA A 14 -6.57 6.22 -26.07
CA ALA A 14 -7.75 6.98 -25.63
C ALA A 14 -8.06 8.22 -26.49
N ILE A 15 -7.12 8.67 -27.34
CA ILE A 15 -7.20 9.98 -28.02
C ILE A 15 -7.43 9.86 -29.54
N TYR A 16 -7.02 8.75 -30.18
CA TYR A 16 -7.20 8.56 -31.63
C TYR A 16 -8.48 7.78 -31.99
N GLY A 17 -9.62 8.40 -31.67
CA GLY A 17 -10.97 7.82 -31.78
C GLY A 17 -11.91 8.50 -32.80
N GLY A 18 -11.43 8.87 -33.99
CA GLY A 18 -12.31 9.16 -35.14
C GLY A 18 -12.37 10.60 -35.66
N HIS A 19 -11.39 10.97 -36.49
CA HIS A 19 -11.66 11.83 -37.65
C HIS A 19 -11.50 10.97 -38.91
N ALA A 20 -12.60 10.73 -39.64
CA ALA A 20 -12.59 10.01 -40.90
C ALA A 20 -12.65 11.00 -42.07
N PHE A 21 -11.59 11.03 -42.89
CA PHE A 21 -11.60 11.73 -44.18
C PHE A 21 -12.09 10.77 -45.27
N THR A 22 -13.12 11.16 -46.02
CA THR A 22 -13.64 10.42 -47.17
C THR A 22 -13.20 11.07 -48.48
N GLY A 23 -12.58 10.32 -49.39
CA GLY A 23 -12.28 10.79 -50.74
C GLY A 23 -10.93 10.32 -51.28
N GLY A 24 -10.90 9.18 -51.97
CA GLY A 24 -9.68 8.62 -52.57
C GLY A 24 -9.85 7.14 -52.91
N VAL A 25 -10.43 6.85 -54.08
CA VAL A 25 -10.73 5.47 -54.53
C VAL A 25 -9.60 4.94 -55.42
N LEU A 26 -9.22 3.67 -55.23
CA LEU A 26 -8.71 2.64 -56.16
C LEU A 26 -7.93 1.61 -55.30
N ASN A 27 -8.24 0.31 -55.19
CA ASN A 27 -8.83 -0.72 -56.06
C ASN A 27 -7.85 -1.34 -57.08
N ARG A 28 -7.41 -2.57 -56.76
CA ARG A 28 -6.83 -3.64 -57.61
C ARG A 28 -5.45 -3.45 -58.29
N ARG A 29 -4.58 -4.42 -57.94
CA ARG A 29 -3.82 -5.38 -58.79
C ARG A 29 -3.05 -4.92 -60.04
N SER A 30 -1.98 -5.69 -60.26
CA SER A 30 -1.30 -6.00 -61.54
C SER A 30 -0.64 -4.82 -62.27
N GLU A 31 0.70 -4.83 -62.20
CA GLU A 31 1.52 -4.42 -63.33
C GLU A 31 1.20 -5.29 -64.57
N THR A 32 1.48 -4.74 -65.75
CA THR A 32 1.01 -5.22 -67.05
C THR A 32 2.07 -6.04 -67.81
N VAL A 33 1.84 -6.20 -69.13
CA VAL A 33 2.78 -6.51 -70.24
C VAL A 33 2.62 -7.94 -70.80
N PRO A 34 2.58 -8.15 -72.15
CA PRO A 34 2.71 -7.19 -73.27
C PRO A 34 1.48 -7.08 -74.23
N SER A 35 1.55 -6.05 -75.09
CA SER A 35 0.93 -5.83 -76.43
C SER A 35 0.07 -6.95 -77.07
N THR A 36 -1.04 -6.68 -77.77
CA THR A 36 -1.10 -5.95 -79.07
C THR A 36 -2.54 -5.56 -79.47
N GLY A 37 -2.73 -4.62 -80.41
CA GLY A 37 -3.96 -4.46 -81.21
C GLY A 37 -4.77 -3.17 -81.00
N THR A 38 -5.33 -2.64 -82.09
CA THR A 38 -6.20 -1.45 -82.22
C THR A 38 -7.33 -1.79 -83.22
N PRO A 39 -8.32 -0.92 -83.53
CA PRO A 39 -9.09 0.07 -82.74
C PRO A 39 -10.64 -0.08 -82.95
N VAL A 40 -11.42 1.02 -82.76
CA VAL A 40 -12.75 1.35 -83.38
C VAL A 40 -14.02 1.31 -82.47
N SER A 41 -14.99 2.15 -82.86
CA SER A 41 -16.26 2.70 -82.32
C SER A 41 -17.38 1.71 -81.84
N SER A 42 -18.62 2.07 -81.47
CA SER A 42 -19.47 3.27 -81.72
C SER A 42 -20.64 3.53 -80.74
N GLN A 43 -21.09 4.80 -80.70
CA GLN A 43 -22.47 5.33 -80.60
C GLN A 43 -23.56 4.68 -79.68
N SER A 44 -23.88 5.37 -78.57
CA SER A 44 -25.23 5.89 -78.14
C SER A 44 -26.46 4.94 -78.02
N THR A 45 -27.67 5.30 -77.54
CA THR A 45 -28.31 6.56 -77.02
C THR A 45 -28.75 6.37 -75.52
N GLU A 46 -29.78 6.93 -74.84
CA GLU A 46 -30.96 7.79 -75.13
C GLU A 46 -31.47 8.52 -73.83
N THR A 47 -32.57 9.30 -73.91
CA THR A 47 -33.36 9.89 -72.78
C THR A 47 -34.89 9.67 -73.04
N PRO A 48 -35.90 10.10 -72.23
CA PRO A 48 -35.98 10.89 -70.97
C PRO A 48 -36.72 10.12 -69.83
N GLY A 49 -37.03 10.65 -68.62
CA GLY A 49 -36.71 11.93 -67.97
C GLY A 49 -37.94 12.60 -67.29
N PHE A 50 -37.81 13.08 -66.04
CA PHE A 50 -38.66 14.13 -65.43
C PHE A 50 -38.00 14.68 -64.14
N SER A 51 -38.50 15.80 -63.61
CA SER A 51 -37.82 16.65 -62.60
C SER A 51 -38.52 16.73 -61.23
N SER A 52 -37.73 16.95 -60.19
CA SER A 52 -37.99 17.89 -59.08
C SER A 52 -36.77 17.95 -58.13
N ALA A 53 -36.66 19.01 -57.32
CA ALA A 53 -35.52 19.25 -56.43
C ALA A 53 -35.91 19.14 -54.95
N GLY A 54 -34.97 18.76 -54.08
CA GLY A 54 -35.20 18.81 -52.63
C GLY A 54 -34.10 18.23 -51.74
N ALA A 55 -33.71 19.00 -50.73
CA ALA A 55 -33.14 18.62 -49.43
C ALA A 55 -31.94 17.63 -49.36
N THR A 56 -30.80 18.18 -48.93
CA THR A 56 -29.63 17.48 -48.39
C THR A 56 -29.90 16.83 -47.02
N GLY A 57 -29.10 15.81 -46.65
CA GLY A 57 -28.60 15.69 -45.27
C GLY A 57 -29.05 14.53 -44.37
N ALA A 58 -28.79 13.27 -44.73
CA ALA A 58 -28.88 12.13 -43.79
C ALA A 58 -27.88 11.01 -44.11
N GLY A 59 -26.63 11.09 -43.62
CA GLY A 59 -25.59 10.10 -43.95
C GLY A 59 -24.54 9.77 -42.88
N THR A 60 -24.35 10.61 -41.87
CA THR A 60 -23.16 10.55 -40.98
C THR A 60 -23.40 9.90 -39.62
N VAL A 61 -24.65 9.72 -39.19
CA VAL A 61 -25.00 9.41 -37.78
C VAL A 61 -24.79 7.92 -37.43
N GLY A 62 -25.20 7.00 -38.31
CA GLY A 62 -25.19 5.56 -38.02
C GLY A 62 -23.80 4.97 -37.79
N THR A 63 -22.80 5.41 -38.57
CA THR A 63 -21.43 4.88 -38.52
C THR A 63 -20.69 5.28 -37.24
N VAL A 64 -20.97 6.47 -36.70
CA VAL A 64 -20.37 6.97 -35.45
C VAL A 64 -20.91 6.19 -34.24
N ALA A 65 -22.21 5.86 -34.23
CA ALA A 65 -22.84 5.12 -33.14
C ALA A 65 -22.23 3.72 -32.92
N LEU A 66 -22.00 2.96 -33.99
CA LEU A 66 -21.35 1.63 -33.88
C LEU A 66 -19.90 1.73 -33.40
N ALA A 67 -19.14 2.73 -33.88
CA ALA A 67 -17.76 2.94 -33.45
C ALA A 67 -17.68 3.33 -31.95
N ALA A 68 -18.58 4.20 -31.50
CA ALA A 68 -18.69 4.60 -30.09
C ALA A 68 -19.06 3.40 -29.18
N LEU A 69 -20.01 2.55 -29.59
CA LEU A 69 -20.38 1.33 -28.86
C LEU A 69 -19.21 0.34 -28.77
N GLY A 70 -18.43 0.17 -29.85
CA GLY A 70 -17.22 -0.65 -29.85
C GLY A 70 -16.14 -0.10 -28.89
N ALA A 71 -15.90 1.21 -28.92
CA ALA A 71 -14.94 1.87 -28.03
C ALA A 71 -15.37 1.81 -26.56
N LEU A 72 -16.66 2.03 -26.25
CA LEU A 72 -17.23 1.89 -24.91
C LEU A 72 -17.12 0.46 -24.39
N SER A 73 -17.37 -0.55 -25.24
CA SER A 73 -17.20 -1.96 -24.87
C SER A 73 -15.73 -2.30 -24.56
N ALA A 74 -14.78 -1.82 -25.37
CA ALA A 74 -13.35 -2.00 -25.14
C ALA A 74 -12.84 -1.25 -23.88
N ALA A 75 -13.36 -0.04 -23.62
CA ALA A 75 -13.07 0.73 -22.41
C ALA A 75 -13.63 0.05 -21.17
N ALA A 76 -14.88 -0.44 -21.21
CA ALA A 76 -15.49 -1.22 -20.14
C ALA A 76 -14.72 -2.53 -19.89
N ALA A 77 -14.25 -3.21 -20.94
CA ALA A 77 -13.42 -4.41 -20.80
C ALA A 77 -12.04 -4.11 -20.17
N ARG A 78 -11.39 -2.98 -20.53
CA ARG A 78 -10.14 -2.54 -19.90
C ARG A 78 -10.34 -2.08 -18.44
N SER A 79 -11.41 -1.33 -18.17
CA SER A 79 -11.81 -0.94 -16.81
C SER A 79 -12.02 -2.18 -15.94
N ARG A 80 -12.87 -3.13 -16.38
CA ARG A 80 -13.05 -4.43 -15.71
C ARG A 80 -11.73 -5.16 -15.49
N ARG A 81 -10.77 -5.08 -16.42
CA ARG A 81 -9.46 -5.73 -16.26
C ARG A 81 -8.58 -5.08 -15.19
N VAL A 82 -8.54 -3.75 -15.10
CA VAL A 82 -7.81 -3.03 -14.05
C VAL A 82 -8.50 -3.21 -12.70
N THR A 83 -9.83 -3.04 -12.65
CA THR A 83 -10.63 -3.32 -11.45
C THR A 83 -10.47 -4.77 -10.99
N SER A 84 -10.39 -5.75 -11.91
CA SER A 84 -10.14 -7.15 -11.55
C SER A 84 -8.72 -7.44 -11.06
N LEU A 85 -7.74 -6.57 -11.34
CA LEU A 85 -6.39 -6.72 -10.79
C LEU A 85 -6.30 -6.13 -9.38
N VAL A 86 -7.07 -5.09 -9.09
CA VAL A 86 -7.19 -4.51 -7.73
C VAL A 86 -8.09 -5.39 -6.86
N SER A 87 -9.25 -5.87 -7.35
CA SER A 87 -10.10 -6.81 -6.60
C SER A 87 -9.36 -8.12 -6.28
N ARG A 88 -8.59 -8.64 -7.25
CA ARG A 88 -7.76 -9.82 -7.02
C ARG A 88 -6.71 -9.67 -5.94
N ALA A 89 -6.27 -8.46 -5.60
CA ALA A 89 -5.36 -8.27 -4.47
C ALA A 89 -6.07 -8.52 -3.13
N ALA A 90 -7.35 -8.15 -3.02
CA ALA A 90 -8.20 -8.47 -1.86
C ALA A 90 -8.70 -9.94 -1.86
N GLU A 91 -8.86 -10.57 -3.04
CA GLU A 91 -9.28 -11.98 -3.14
C GLU A 91 -8.24 -12.99 -2.62
N ARG A 92 -6.94 -12.64 -2.58
CA ARG A 92 -5.85 -13.55 -2.15
C ARG A 92 -5.66 -13.57 -0.63
N ARG A 93 -6.53 -14.32 0.04
CA ARG A 93 -6.48 -14.64 1.48
C ARG A 93 -5.15 -15.30 1.87
N VAL A 94 -4.60 -14.95 3.04
CA VAL A 94 -3.26 -15.37 3.49
C VAL A 94 -3.36 -16.16 4.80
N VAL A 95 -2.75 -17.34 4.84
CA VAL A 95 -2.80 -18.27 5.98
C VAL A 95 -1.43 -18.60 6.54
N VAL A 96 -1.36 -18.78 7.86
CA VAL A 96 -0.17 -19.30 8.55
C VAL A 96 -0.20 -20.82 8.50
N THR A 97 0.77 -21.43 7.82
CA THR A 97 0.82 -22.90 7.61
C THR A 97 1.89 -23.61 8.43
N GLY A 98 2.91 -22.89 8.92
CA GLY A 98 3.93 -23.42 9.83
C GLY A 98 4.56 -22.33 10.69
N MET A 99 5.07 -22.71 11.85
CA MET A 99 5.71 -21.82 12.83
C MET A 99 7.01 -22.43 13.39
N GLY A 100 7.97 -21.59 13.72
CA GLY A 100 9.21 -22.02 14.35
C GLY A 100 9.83 -20.91 15.19
N ILE A 101 10.41 -21.28 16.33
CA ILE A 101 10.82 -20.34 17.36
C ILE A 101 12.08 -20.79 18.11
N THR A 102 12.85 -19.82 18.57
CA THR A 102 13.89 -19.94 19.59
C THR A 102 13.73 -18.77 20.56
N SER A 103 13.44 -19.06 21.82
CA SER A 103 13.03 -18.09 22.84
C SER A 103 13.54 -18.53 24.22
N CYS A 104 13.56 -17.61 25.17
CA CYS A 104 13.74 -17.93 26.59
C CYS A 104 12.61 -18.82 27.14
N LEU A 105 11.41 -18.77 26.53
CA LEU A 105 10.28 -19.65 26.85
C LEU A 105 10.40 -21.05 26.23
N GLY A 106 11.46 -21.33 25.46
CA GLY A 106 11.67 -22.64 24.84
C GLY A 106 12.16 -22.56 23.39
N ASN A 107 12.52 -23.73 22.86
CA ASN A 107 13.07 -23.88 21.51
C ASN A 107 12.15 -24.65 20.57
N THR A 108 11.04 -25.20 21.07
CA THR A 108 9.98 -25.82 20.29
C THR A 108 8.64 -25.12 20.54
N LEU A 109 7.65 -25.39 19.68
CA LEU A 109 6.29 -24.89 19.86
C LEU A 109 5.62 -25.48 21.12
N ASP A 110 6.01 -26.69 21.54
CA ASP A 110 5.51 -27.34 22.74
C ASP A 110 6.10 -26.72 24.01
N ASP A 111 7.44 -26.57 24.11
CA ASP A 111 8.09 -25.90 25.25
C ASP A 111 7.45 -24.53 25.53
N VAL A 112 7.26 -23.75 24.46
CA VAL A 112 6.72 -22.38 24.52
C VAL A 112 5.25 -22.41 24.92
N ALA A 113 4.44 -23.30 24.36
CA ALA A 113 3.03 -23.41 24.73
C ALA A 113 2.84 -23.85 26.18
N ASP A 114 3.63 -24.81 26.66
CA ASP A 114 3.54 -25.29 28.04
C ASP A 114 4.04 -24.23 29.03
N ASN A 115 5.08 -23.46 28.69
CA ASN A 115 5.53 -22.36 29.55
C ASN A 115 4.52 -21.20 29.58
N LEU A 116 3.91 -20.84 28.44
CA LEU A 116 2.79 -19.88 28.38
C LEU A 116 1.58 -20.38 29.19
N LYS A 117 1.25 -21.68 29.13
CA LYS A 117 0.09 -22.26 29.83
C LYS A 117 0.27 -22.37 31.34
N ASN A 118 1.52 -22.36 31.83
CA ASN A 118 1.84 -22.49 33.26
C ASN A 118 2.37 -21.20 33.90
N GLY A 119 2.48 -20.09 33.15
CA GLY A 119 3.02 -18.82 33.67
C GLY A 119 4.53 -18.85 33.92
N ASN A 120 5.26 -19.75 33.25
CA ASN A 120 6.69 -19.95 33.50
C ASN A 120 7.51 -18.82 32.87
N SER A 121 8.11 -17.96 33.71
CA SER A 121 9.00 -16.89 33.27
C SER A 121 10.32 -17.43 32.70
N GLY A 122 10.72 -16.95 31.52
CA GLY A 122 12.01 -17.21 30.89
C GLY A 122 13.12 -16.26 31.34
N ILE A 123 12.86 -15.38 32.31
CA ILE A 123 13.83 -14.39 32.77
C ILE A 123 14.78 -14.98 33.81
N THR A 124 16.08 -14.76 33.58
CA THR A 124 17.19 -15.30 34.37
C THR A 124 18.16 -14.20 34.79
N PHE A 125 18.92 -14.44 35.87
CA PHE A 125 19.99 -13.56 36.31
C PHE A 125 21.19 -13.61 35.34
N SER A 126 21.93 -12.51 35.25
CA SER A 126 23.11 -12.37 34.42
C SER A 126 24.32 -11.92 35.23
N GLU A 127 25.09 -12.89 35.72
CA GLU A 127 26.42 -12.65 36.33
C GLU A 127 27.34 -11.84 35.40
N GLU A 128 27.17 -11.99 34.08
CA GLU A 128 27.91 -11.23 33.06
C GLU A 128 27.60 -9.72 33.15
N TYR A 129 26.33 -9.36 33.36
CA TYR A 129 25.91 -7.97 33.45
C TYR A 129 26.32 -7.34 34.79
N GLU A 130 26.18 -8.10 35.89
CA GLU A 130 26.64 -7.71 37.23
C GLU A 130 28.15 -7.43 37.24
N LYS A 131 28.97 -8.35 36.72
CA LYS A 131 30.43 -8.20 36.66
C LYS A 131 30.91 -7.06 35.74
N LEU A 132 30.05 -6.60 34.82
CA LEU A 132 30.31 -5.46 33.95
C LEU A 132 29.74 -4.13 34.51
N GLY A 133 29.05 -4.15 35.66
CA GLY A 133 28.47 -2.95 36.26
C GLY A 133 27.25 -2.39 35.52
N ILE A 134 26.59 -3.19 34.68
CA ILE A 134 25.29 -2.87 34.08
C ILE A 134 24.26 -2.89 35.22
N LYS A 135 23.34 -1.91 35.30
CA LYS A 135 22.38 -1.81 36.42
C LYS A 135 21.32 -2.90 36.35
N SER A 136 20.84 -3.24 35.15
CA SER A 136 19.97 -4.39 34.93
C SER A 136 20.79 -5.67 34.93
N ASN A 137 20.48 -6.61 35.84
CA ASN A 137 21.19 -7.89 35.94
C ASN A 137 20.31 -9.07 35.49
N VAL A 138 19.31 -8.80 34.64
CA VAL A 138 18.28 -9.77 34.23
C VAL A 138 18.13 -9.83 32.71
N ARG A 139 17.87 -11.03 32.17
CA ARG A 139 17.67 -11.24 30.72
C ARG A 139 16.81 -12.46 30.38
N GLY A 140 16.14 -12.40 29.24
CA GLY A 140 15.57 -13.58 28.56
C GLY A 140 16.51 -14.07 27.46
N ARG A 141 17.13 -15.24 27.64
CA ARG A 141 18.05 -15.83 26.63
C ARG A 141 17.55 -17.21 26.18
N PRO A 142 17.56 -17.55 24.88
CA PRO A 142 17.25 -18.90 24.43
C PRO A 142 18.23 -19.90 25.02
N ASN A 143 17.71 -21.00 25.56
CA ASN A 143 18.52 -22.07 26.14
C ASN A 143 19.14 -22.92 25.02
N LEU A 144 20.18 -22.40 24.36
CA LEU A 144 20.93 -23.07 23.30
C LEU A 144 22.43 -22.83 23.50
N THR A 145 23.19 -23.90 23.67
CA THR A 145 24.64 -23.82 23.83
C THR A 145 25.35 -23.60 22.48
N PRO A 146 26.57 -23.07 22.49
CA PRO A 146 27.43 -23.06 21.30
C PRO A 146 27.84 -24.45 20.80
N ALA A 147 27.44 -25.56 21.42
CA ALA A 147 27.60 -26.91 20.89
C ALA A 147 26.40 -27.28 20.01
N GLU A 148 25.19 -27.23 20.57
CA GLU A 148 23.93 -27.55 19.87
C GLU A 148 23.76 -26.68 18.61
N ILE A 149 24.10 -25.39 18.66
CA ILE A 149 24.04 -24.50 17.49
C ILE A 149 24.97 -24.97 16.35
N LYS A 150 26.08 -25.68 16.64
CA LYS A 150 26.97 -26.25 15.61
C LYS A 150 26.46 -27.58 15.05
N GLU A 151 25.56 -28.25 15.75
CA GLU A 151 24.92 -29.49 15.33
C GLU A 151 23.66 -29.19 14.50
N LEU A 152 22.88 -28.19 14.92
CA LEU A 152 21.70 -27.68 14.22
C LEU A 152 22.02 -26.87 12.95
N ILE A 153 23.18 -26.20 12.87
CA ILE A 153 23.53 -25.31 11.75
C ILE A 153 24.74 -25.83 10.96
N PRO A 154 24.59 -26.13 9.66
CA PRO A 154 25.71 -26.58 8.81
C PRO A 154 26.91 -25.61 8.85
N ARG A 155 28.09 -26.13 9.18
CA ARG A 155 29.35 -25.35 9.36
C ARG A 155 29.70 -24.41 8.20
N LYS A 156 29.31 -24.75 6.95
CA LYS A 156 29.51 -23.90 5.76
C LYS A 156 28.65 -22.63 5.78
N THR A 157 27.52 -22.67 6.46
CA THR A 157 26.55 -21.56 6.61
C THR A 157 26.84 -20.78 7.89
N LEU A 158 27.03 -21.48 9.01
CA LEU A 158 27.24 -20.90 10.35
C LEU A 158 28.35 -19.83 10.41
N ARG A 159 29.42 -19.97 9.61
CA ARG A 159 30.51 -18.99 9.52
C ARG A 159 30.07 -17.57 9.14
N PHE A 160 28.93 -17.44 8.44
CA PHE A 160 28.37 -16.17 7.99
C PHE A 160 27.39 -15.53 8.98
N MET A 161 27.10 -16.18 10.12
CA MET A 161 26.01 -15.80 11.04
C MET A 161 26.50 -15.24 12.38
N GLY A 162 25.98 -14.07 12.78
CA GLY A 162 25.90 -13.67 14.19
C GLY A 162 24.78 -14.42 14.91
N PRO A 163 24.64 -14.32 16.25
CA PRO A 163 23.66 -15.12 16.99
C PRO A 163 22.20 -14.84 16.59
N ASN A 164 21.89 -13.58 16.26
CA ASN A 164 20.65 -13.15 15.60
C ASN A 164 20.27 -14.04 14.40
N ALA A 165 21.21 -14.28 13.49
CA ALA A 165 20.98 -15.13 12.32
C ALA A 165 21.01 -16.64 12.64
N GLN A 166 21.67 -17.06 13.73
CA GLN A 166 21.68 -18.44 14.19
C GLN A 166 20.30 -18.83 14.76
N PHE A 167 19.74 -17.99 15.64
CA PHE A 167 18.39 -18.15 16.19
C PHE A 167 17.32 -18.09 15.09
N ALA A 168 17.43 -17.12 14.17
CA ALA A 168 16.55 -17.04 12.99
C ALA A 168 16.62 -18.28 12.09
N TYR A 169 17.81 -18.85 11.87
CA TYR A 169 17.97 -20.04 11.03
C TYR A 169 17.31 -21.27 11.65
N ILE A 170 17.52 -21.49 12.96
CA ILE A 170 16.91 -22.61 13.69
C ILE A 170 15.38 -22.46 13.76
N ALA A 171 14.88 -21.23 13.90
CA ALA A 171 13.46 -20.93 13.80
C ALA A 171 12.91 -21.21 12.38
N LEU A 172 13.64 -20.85 11.31
CA LEU A 172 13.19 -21.06 9.94
C LEU A 172 13.17 -22.55 9.55
N ASP A 173 14.21 -23.30 9.92
CA ASP A 173 14.29 -24.75 9.71
C ASP A 173 13.07 -25.46 10.33
N ARG A 174 12.73 -25.11 11.58
CA ARG A 174 11.55 -25.62 12.28
C ARG A 174 10.23 -25.18 11.64
N ALA A 175 10.11 -23.93 11.19
CA ALA A 175 8.90 -23.43 10.53
C ALA A 175 8.62 -24.14 9.19
N ILE A 176 9.67 -24.47 8.43
CA ILE A 176 9.58 -25.26 7.19
C ILE A 176 9.12 -26.69 7.49
N GLN A 177 9.69 -27.31 8.54
CA GLN A 177 9.31 -28.66 8.99
C GLN A 177 7.87 -28.73 9.49
N ASP A 178 7.43 -27.76 10.31
CA ASP A 178 6.06 -27.66 10.84
C ASP A 178 5.03 -27.37 9.74
N ALA A 179 5.39 -26.58 8.73
CA ALA A 179 4.59 -26.40 7.52
C ALA A 179 4.47 -27.69 6.66
N GLY A 180 5.24 -28.74 6.98
CA GLY A 180 5.33 -29.96 6.17
C GLY A 180 5.91 -29.71 4.77
N LEU A 181 6.72 -28.67 4.61
CA LEU A 181 7.34 -28.30 3.34
C LEU A 181 8.63 -29.08 3.10
N LYS A 182 8.87 -29.40 1.83
CA LYS A 182 10.08 -30.06 1.36
C LYS A 182 10.94 -29.09 0.56
N PRO A 183 12.23 -29.40 0.34
CA PRO A 183 13.10 -28.57 -0.49
C PRO A 183 12.53 -28.27 -1.88
N GLU A 184 11.85 -29.23 -2.52
CA GLU A 184 11.21 -29.01 -3.83
C GLU A 184 10.06 -27.97 -3.84
N ASP A 185 9.49 -27.61 -2.69
CA ASP A 185 8.39 -26.63 -2.60
C ASP A 185 8.89 -25.18 -2.56
N TYR A 186 10.10 -24.93 -2.02
CA TYR A 186 10.64 -23.59 -1.77
C TYR A 186 12.02 -23.31 -2.40
N GLU A 187 12.88 -24.32 -2.61
CA GLU A 187 14.22 -24.09 -3.17
C GLU A 187 14.12 -23.71 -4.65
N ASN A 188 14.75 -22.58 -5.00
CA ASN A 188 14.72 -22.00 -6.34
C ASN A 188 13.31 -21.59 -6.81
N ASN A 189 12.34 -21.50 -5.89
CA ASN A 189 11.00 -21.04 -6.19
C ASN A 189 10.95 -19.50 -6.22
N GLU A 190 10.82 -18.91 -7.42
CA GLU A 190 10.63 -17.45 -7.62
C GLU A 190 9.36 -16.90 -6.92
N ARG A 191 8.44 -17.78 -6.51
CA ARG A 191 7.19 -17.46 -5.80
C ARG A 191 7.28 -17.61 -4.28
N CYS A 192 8.44 -18.01 -3.75
CA CYS A 192 8.71 -18.04 -2.31
C CYS A 192 9.45 -16.77 -1.87
N ALA A 193 8.75 -15.83 -1.24
CA ALA A 193 9.34 -14.62 -0.68
C ALA A 193 10.06 -14.87 0.67
N SER A 194 10.94 -13.96 1.06
CA SER A 194 11.78 -14.03 2.26
C SER A 194 11.90 -12.63 2.88
N ILE A 195 10.96 -12.29 3.78
CA ILE A 195 10.85 -10.96 4.39
C ILE A 195 11.34 -11.06 5.84
N LEU A 196 12.66 -11.03 6.03
CA LEU A 196 13.29 -11.47 7.29
C LEU A 196 14.11 -10.36 7.94
N GLY A 197 13.70 -9.91 9.13
CA GLY A 197 14.23 -8.72 9.80
C GLY A 197 15.20 -8.99 10.96
N GLN A 198 15.71 -7.89 11.51
CA GLN A 198 16.44 -7.80 12.78
C GLN A 198 16.32 -6.36 13.31
N GLY A 199 16.20 -6.16 14.61
CA GLY A 199 16.17 -4.82 15.21
C GLY A 199 17.60 -4.31 15.40
N GLY A 200 18.41 -5.09 16.13
CA GLY A 200 19.84 -4.91 16.22
C GLY A 200 20.61 -5.51 15.05
N THR A 201 21.93 -5.31 15.10
CA THR A 201 22.90 -6.14 14.35
C THR A 201 23.74 -6.95 15.34
N SER A 202 24.66 -7.80 14.88
CA SER A 202 25.57 -8.52 15.77
C SER A 202 26.61 -7.55 16.38
N ILE A 203 26.21 -6.82 17.44
CA ILE A 203 27.07 -5.88 18.17
C ILE A 203 28.37 -6.54 18.68
N PRO A 204 28.41 -7.83 19.10
CA PRO A 204 29.67 -8.51 19.44
C PRO A 204 30.62 -8.60 18.23
N ASP A 205 30.11 -8.90 17.03
CA ASP A 205 30.92 -8.94 15.82
C ASP A 205 31.47 -7.56 15.41
N VAL A 206 30.68 -6.50 15.62
CA VAL A 206 31.14 -5.12 15.40
C VAL A 206 32.21 -4.74 16.42
N THR A 207 31.93 -4.89 17.71
CA THR A 207 32.79 -4.44 18.81
C THR A 207 34.11 -5.20 18.89
N GLU A 208 34.10 -6.53 18.71
CA GLU A 208 35.35 -7.30 18.54
C GLU A 208 36.18 -6.78 17.36
N SER A 209 35.54 -6.56 16.20
CA SER A 209 36.26 -6.15 14.99
C SER A 209 36.87 -4.76 15.12
N CYS A 210 36.13 -3.81 15.71
CA CYS A 210 36.62 -2.47 16.01
C CYS A 210 37.74 -2.50 17.06
N GLY A 211 37.60 -3.27 18.14
CA GLY A 211 38.63 -3.42 19.17
C GLY A 211 39.94 -3.98 18.62
N TYR A 212 39.89 -5.07 17.83
CA TYR A 212 41.09 -5.63 17.22
C TYR A 212 41.86 -4.63 16.34
N VAL A 213 41.16 -3.68 15.69
CA VAL A 213 41.77 -2.60 14.90
C VAL A 213 42.29 -1.48 15.79
N ALA A 214 41.48 -1.00 16.74
CA ALA A 214 41.84 0.11 17.63
C ALA A 214 43.07 -0.22 18.49
N ASP A 215 43.07 -1.39 19.13
CA ASP A 215 44.14 -1.88 20.01
C ASP A 215 45.37 -2.41 19.23
N GLN A 216 45.38 -2.26 17.90
CA GLN A 216 46.44 -2.72 16.99
C GLN A 216 46.82 -4.20 17.19
N VAL A 217 45.84 -5.06 17.46
CA VAL A 217 46.07 -6.46 17.86
C VAL A 217 46.89 -7.19 16.81
N LYS A 218 47.91 -7.93 17.25
CA LYS A 218 48.82 -8.67 16.37
C LYS A 218 48.03 -9.62 15.45
N ARG A 219 48.10 -9.35 14.14
CA ARG A 219 47.32 -10.01 13.07
C ARG A 219 45.81 -9.71 13.10
N TRP A 220 45.39 -8.49 13.47
CA TRP A 220 43.98 -8.07 13.44
C TRP A 220 43.22 -8.41 12.15
N PRO A 221 43.79 -8.36 10.92
CA PRO A 221 43.03 -8.72 9.71
C PRO A 221 42.61 -10.19 9.71
N SER A 222 43.41 -11.07 10.34
CA SER A 222 43.08 -12.49 10.54
C SER A 222 42.11 -12.74 11.71
N LYS A 223 41.96 -11.78 12.64
CA LYS A 223 41.05 -11.84 13.80
C LYS A 223 39.64 -11.31 13.48
N VAL A 224 39.58 -10.26 12.65
CA VAL A 224 38.35 -9.81 11.99
C VAL A 224 37.89 -10.92 11.03
N GLY A 225 38.72 -11.25 10.04
CA GLY A 225 38.43 -12.30 9.06
C GLY A 225 37.37 -11.91 8.02
N PRO A 226 37.15 -12.74 6.99
CA PRO A 226 36.38 -12.38 5.79
C PRO A 226 34.85 -12.39 5.99
N TYR A 227 34.33 -12.76 7.16
CA TYR A 227 32.90 -13.04 7.37
C TYR A 227 32.16 -12.05 8.27
N ARG A 228 32.84 -11.08 8.90
CA ARG A 228 32.15 -10.16 9.83
C ARG A 228 31.09 -9.31 9.11
N VAL A 229 31.35 -8.86 7.88
CA VAL A 229 30.39 -8.07 7.08
C VAL A 229 29.04 -8.79 6.92
N THR A 230 29.03 -10.09 6.62
CA THR A 230 27.77 -10.85 6.48
C THR A 230 27.06 -11.12 7.81
N ARG A 231 27.74 -10.91 8.94
CA ARG A 231 27.22 -11.03 10.31
C ARG A 231 26.74 -9.70 10.88
N THR A 232 27.17 -8.57 10.31
CA THR A 232 26.92 -7.22 10.84
C THR A 232 26.15 -6.29 9.90
N MET A 233 25.92 -6.66 8.65
CA MET A 233 25.09 -5.87 7.72
C MET A 233 23.62 -5.86 8.14
N GLY A 234 22.87 -4.80 7.83
CA GLY A 234 21.45 -4.67 8.17
C GLY A 234 20.54 -5.77 7.60
N SER A 235 20.97 -6.40 6.49
CA SER A 235 20.30 -7.52 5.82
C SER A 235 20.85 -8.90 6.20
N THR A 236 21.56 -9.02 7.33
CA THR A 236 22.20 -10.26 7.80
C THR A 236 21.24 -11.46 7.80
N VAL A 237 20.04 -11.30 8.36
CA VAL A 237 19.06 -12.40 8.45
C VAL A 237 18.55 -12.80 7.05
N SER A 238 17.98 -11.88 6.26
CA SER A 238 17.44 -12.23 4.93
C SER A 238 18.51 -12.80 3.99
N ALA A 239 19.67 -12.17 3.88
CA ALA A 239 20.69 -12.58 2.93
C ALA A 239 21.30 -13.96 3.26
N VAL A 240 21.56 -14.24 4.54
CA VAL A 240 22.16 -15.51 4.95
C VAL A 240 21.14 -16.64 4.91
N LEU A 241 19.89 -16.42 5.33
CA LEU A 241 18.85 -17.45 5.30
C LEU A 241 18.38 -17.75 3.87
N SER A 242 18.12 -16.74 3.04
CA SER A 242 17.78 -16.98 1.62
C SER A 242 18.90 -17.72 0.86
N SER A 243 20.17 -17.43 1.19
CA SER A 243 21.31 -18.19 0.64
C SER A 243 21.40 -19.63 1.17
N ALA A 244 20.95 -19.89 2.40
CA ALA A 244 21.02 -21.21 3.04
C ALA A 244 19.89 -22.14 2.60
N PHE A 245 18.66 -21.61 2.47
CA PHE A 245 17.45 -22.31 2.05
C PHE A 245 17.12 -22.11 0.55
N LYS A 246 18.06 -21.56 -0.23
CA LYS A 246 17.96 -21.32 -1.69
C LYS A 246 16.69 -20.57 -2.14
N LEU A 247 16.21 -19.63 -1.34
CA LEU A 247 14.99 -18.85 -1.62
C LEU A 247 15.26 -17.85 -2.77
N GLN A 248 14.39 -17.82 -3.78
CA GLN A 248 14.59 -17.02 -5.01
C GLN A 248 13.48 -16.02 -5.35
N GLY A 249 12.40 -15.97 -4.57
CA GLY A 249 11.43 -14.87 -4.65
C GLY A 249 11.94 -13.57 -3.99
N PRO A 250 11.05 -12.57 -3.80
CA PRO A 250 11.40 -11.29 -3.18
C PRO A 250 12.05 -11.47 -1.79
N SER A 251 13.33 -11.11 -1.67
CA SER A 251 14.15 -11.36 -0.48
C SER A 251 14.82 -10.09 0.05
N PHE A 252 14.39 -9.59 1.21
CA PHE A 252 14.97 -8.41 1.86
C PHE A 252 14.69 -8.37 3.37
N SER A 253 15.40 -7.49 4.08
CA SER A 253 15.19 -7.23 5.51
C SER A 253 14.46 -5.91 5.74
N ILE A 254 13.54 -5.92 6.70
CA ILE A 254 12.96 -4.73 7.33
C ILE A 254 13.61 -4.57 8.70
N SER A 255 13.71 -3.33 9.18
CA SER A 255 14.03 -3.01 10.56
C SER A 255 13.24 -1.78 10.99
N SER A 256 12.54 -1.89 12.11
CA SER A 256 11.65 -0.88 12.70
C SER A 256 11.67 -1.00 14.24
N ALA A 257 12.88 -1.16 14.78
CA ALA A 257 13.11 -1.46 16.19
C ALA A 257 12.22 -2.62 16.68
N CYS A 258 11.41 -2.40 17.70
CA CYS A 258 10.57 -3.39 18.36
C CYS A 258 9.45 -3.98 17.48
N SER A 259 9.05 -3.29 16.41
CA SER A 259 7.98 -3.72 15.50
C SER A 259 8.49 -4.46 14.26
N THR A 260 9.78 -4.78 14.20
CA THR A 260 10.44 -5.42 13.04
C THR A 260 9.78 -6.73 12.62
N GLY A 261 9.66 -7.71 13.53
CA GLY A 261 9.07 -9.01 13.21
C GLY A 261 7.61 -8.93 12.74
N ALA A 262 6.83 -7.99 13.29
CA ALA A 262 5.44 -7.78 12.89
C ALA A 262 5.33 -7.12 11.50
N HIS A 263 6.14 -6.10 11.22
CA HIS A 263 6.24 -5.51 9.87
C HIS A 263 6.73 -6.53 8.82
N CYS A 264 7.63 -7.45 9.19
CA CYS A 264 8.05 -8.55 8.32
C CYS A 264 6.89 -9.48 7.92
N ILE A 265 6.02 -9.82 8.87
CA ILE A 265 4.80 -10.64 8.62
C ILE A 265 3.81 -9.87 7.74
N GLY A 266 3.53 -8.59 8.06
CA GLY A 266 2.62 -7.75 7.28
C GLY A 266 3.07 -7.52 5.83
N VAL A 267 4.34 -7.18 5.61
CA VAL A 267 4.87 -7.00 4.24
C VAL A 267 4.99 -8.34 3.50
N ALA A 268 5.10 -9.48 4.18
CA ALA A 268 4.99 -10.80 3.55
C ALA A 268 3.55 -11.10 3.10
N MET A 269 2.53 -10.77 3.91
CA MET A 269 1.11 -10.79 3.53
C MET A 269 0.88 -9.95 2.26
N GLU A 270 1.40 -8.72 2.22
CA GLU A 270 1.33 -7.86 1.03
C GLU A 270 1.98 -8.49 -0.21
N GLN A 271 3.08 -9.25 -0.09
CA GLN A 271 3.69 -9.90 -1.26
C GLN A 271 2.77 -10.99 -1.83
N ILE A 272 2.03 -11.71 -0.99
CA ILE A 272 1.07 -12.73 -1.41
C ILE A 272 -0.19 -12.06 -2.01
N GLN A 273 -0.76 -11.06 -1.34
CA GLN A 273 -1.92 -10.29 -1.80
C GLN A 273 -1.66 -9.59 -3.14
N LEU A 274 -0.54 -8.87 -3.28
CA LEU A 274 -0.12 -8.22 -4.53
C LEU A 274 0.30 -9.23 -5.62
N ASN A 275 0.10 -10.53 -5.41
CA ASN A 275 0.41 -11.62 -6.33
C ASN A 275 1.88 -11.62 -6.80
N LYS A 276 2.80 -11.23 -5.91
CA LYS A 276 4.26 -11.32 -6.12
C LYS A 276 4.84 -12.64 -5.60
N ALA A 277 4.14 -13.28 -4.65
CA ALA A 277 4.49 -14.55 -4.06
C ALA A 277 3.24 -15.45 -3.93
N ASP A 278 3.44 -16.76 -3.80
CA ASP A 278 2.41 -17.73 -3.39
C ASP A 278 2.66 -18.26 -1.97
N MET A 279 3.92 -18.16 -1.54
CA MET A 279 4.42 -18.51 -0.22
C MET A 279 5.41 -17.43 0.23
N ALA A 280 5.48 -17.14 1.53
CA ALA A 280 6.48 -16.26 2.10
C ALA A 280 6.96 -16.80 3.44
N VAL A 281 8.28 -16.81 3.65
CA VAL A 281 8.85 -16.98 4.99
C VAL A 281 9.06 -15.59 5.59
N ALA A 282 8.54 -15.39 6.80
CA ALA A 282 8.47 -14.08 7.44
C ALA A 282 8.82 -14.19 8.92
N GLY A 283 9.55 -13.19 9.43
CA GLY A 283 9.96 -13.17 10.83
C GLY A 283 11.24 -12.38 11.05
N ALA A 284 11.92 -12.63 12.17
CA ALA A 284 13.11 -11.89 12.56
C ALA A 284 13.99 -12.68 13.54
N GLY A 285 15.25 -12.27 13.64
CA GLY A 285 16.21 -12.74 14.63
C GLY A 285 16.89 -11.58 15.35
N GLU A 286 17.18 -11.77 16.64
CA GLU A 286 17.73 -10.74 17.51
C GLU A 286 18.78 -11.31 18.48
N ASN A 287 19.80 -10.52 18.79
CA ASN A 287 20.93 -10.94 19.63
C ASN A 287 20.95 -10.22 20.98
N GLU A 288 20.65 -10.97 22.06
CA GLU A 288 20.93 -10.55 23.43
C GLU A 288 22.45 -10.60 23.70
N CYS A 289 23.04 -9.47 24.08
CA CYS A 289 24.44 -9.36 24.47
C CYS A 289 24.68 -8.10 25.31
N TRP A 290 25.68 -8.16 26.21
CA TRP A 290 25.99 -7.05 27.12
C TRP A 290 26.29 -5.73 26.40
N GLN A 291 26.89 -5.77 25.21
CA GLN A 291 27.21 -4.56 24.43
C GLN A 291 25.95 -3.81 23.98
N PHE A 292 24.86 -4.53 23.69
CA PHE A 292 23.59 -3.90 23.30
C PHE A 292 22.80 -3.49 24.54
N THR A 293 22.74 -4.37 25.55
CA THR A 293 22.10 -4.12 26.84
C THR A 293 22.62 -2.86 27.52
N ALA A 294 23.94 -2.64 27.53
CA ALA A 294 24.54 -1.45 28.14
C ALA A 294 24.03 -0.13 27.54
N MET A 295 23.61 -0.10 26.26
CA MET A 295 23.02 1.11 25.67
C MET A 295 21.60 1.36 26.18
N PHE A 296 20.79 0.31 26.36
CA PHE A 296 19.45 0.42 26.97
C PHE A 296 19.52 0.72 28.48
N ASP A 297 20.54 0.22 29.19
CA ASP A 297 20.81 0.50 30.60
C ASP A 297 21.24 1.95 30.85
N CYS A 298 22.11 2.48 29.97
CA CYS A 298 22.54 3.88 30.00
C CYS A 298 21.40 4.87 29.76
N MET A 299 20.41 4.54 28.92
CA MET A 299 19.20 5.36 28.74
C MET A 299 18.09 5.10 29.78
N GLY A 300 18.30 4.19 30.73
CA GLY A 300 17.35 3.91 31.82
C GLY A 300 16.05 3.23 31.38
N ALA A 301 16.07 2.45 30.29
CA ALA A 301 14.88 1.78 29.76
C ALA A 301 14.65 0.36 30.33
N LEU A 302 15.64 -0.20 31.04
CA LEU A 302 15.62 -1.56 31.56
C LEU A 302 15.15 -1.63 33.03
N SER A 303 14.51 -2.74 33.41
CA SER A 303 14.24 -3.03 34.83
C SER A 303 15.54 -3.20 35.63
N THR A 304 15.59 -2.62 36.82
CA THR A 304 16.76 -2.62 37.73
C THR A 304 16.38 -2.93 39.19
N LYS A 305 15.16 -2.57 39.63
CA LYS A 305 14.69 -2.80 41.02
C LYS A 305 14.62 -4.28 41.40
N ARG A 306 14.32 -5.17 40.44
CA ARG A 306 13.99 -6.59 40.66
C ARG A 306 15.11 -7.57 40.30
N ASN A 307 16.39 -7.12 40.25
CA ASN A 307 17.53 -8.00 39.98
C ASN A 307 17.63 -9.24 40.90
N HIS A 308 17.09 -9.14 42.13
CA HIS A 308 17.06 -10.21 43.13
C HIS A 308 15.86 -11.18 42.97
N GLU A 309 14.88 -10.85 42.12
CA GLU A 309 13.76 -11.72 41.73
C GLU A 309 13.65 -11.76 40.19
N PRO A 310 14.61 -12.34 39.44
CA PRO A 310 14.67 -12.23 37.98
C PRO A 310 13.36 -12.59 37.27
N THR A 311 12.72 -13.69 37.69
CA THR A 311 11.46 -14.17 37.11
C THR A 311 10.31 -13.17 37.23
N LYS A 312 10.37 -12.22 38.19
CA LYS A 312 9.39 -11.17 38.45
C LYS A 312 9.72 -9.79 37.85
N ALA A 313 10.89 -9.64 37.22
CA ALA A 313 11.40 -8.35 36.79
C ALA A 313 10.67 -7.78 35.56
N SER A 314 10.07 -8.62 34.73
CA SER A 314 9.15 -8.19 33.67
C SER A 314 7.71 -8.32 34.16
N ARG A 315 7.02 -7.18 34.29
CA ARG A 315 5.72 -7.04 34.96
C ARG A 315 4.88 -5.95 34.30
N ALA A 316 4.43 -6.22 33.08
CA ALA A 316 3.55 -5.31 32.35
C ALA A 316 2.27 -5.04 33.13
N PHE A 317 1.81 -3.79 33.12
CA PHE A 317 0.62 -3.30 33.84
C PHE A 317 0.68 -3.35 35.39
N ASP A 318 1.78 -3.80 35.99
CA ASP A 318 1.99 -3.69 37.43
C ASP A 318 2.36 -2.25 37.83
N LYS A 319 1.85 -1.74 38.96
CA LYS A 319 2.14 -0.37 39.43
C LYS A 319 3.63 -0.12 39.70
N ASP A 320 4.40 -1.14 40.09
CA ASP A 320 5.79 -1.00 40.52
C ASP A 320 6.82 -1.17 39.39
N ARG A 321 6.37 -1.52 38.18
CA ARG A 321 7.18 -1.74 36.98
C ARG A 321 8.12 -0.56 36.70
N ASP A 322 9.37 -0.86 36.32
CA ASP A 322 10.45 0.13 36.24
C ASP A 322 11.21 0.15 34.91
N GLY A 323 10.88 -0.74 33.97
CA GLY A 323 11.52 -0.85 32.67
C GLY A 323 11.30 -2.24 32.06
N PHE A 324 11.74 -2.43 30.81
CA PHE A 324 11.65 -3.74 30.16
C PHE A 324 12.81 -4.66 30.57
N VAL A 325 12.61 -5.97 30.50
CA VAL A 325 13.72 -6.93 30.57
C VAL A 325 14.14 -7.29 29.16
N ILE A 326 15.43 -7.09 28.81
CA ILE A 326 15.92 -7.39 27.47
C ILE A 326 15.94 -8.91 27.21
N ALA A 327 15.60 -9.30 25.99
CA ALA A 327 15.70 -10.68 25.54
C ALA A 327 16.27 -10.80 24.13
N GLY A 328 16.51 -12.03 23.68
CA GLY A 328 16.94 -12.35 22.33
C GLY A 328 16.37 -13.68 21.83
N GLY A 329 16.66 -14.04 20.58
CA GLY A 329 16.14 -15.25 19.95
C GLY A 329 15.72 -15.02 18.50
N GLY A 330 14.83 -15.86 17.99
CA GLY A 330 14.29 -15.73 16.65
C GLY A 330 12.93 -16.39 16.52
N GLY A 331 12.12 -15.88 15.61
CA GLY A 331 10.80 -16.42 15.29
C GLY A 331 10.56 -16.34 13.79
N MET A 332 9.89 -17.35 13.25
CA MET A 332 9.57 -17.49 11.84
C MET A 332 8.18 -18.09 11.66
N VAL A 333 7.45 -17.57 10.68
CA VAL A 333 6.20 -18.15 10.19
C VAL A 333 6.29 -18.40 8.69
N VAL A 334 5.66 -19.47 8.25
CA VAL A 334 5.37 -19.73 6.84
C VAL A 334 3.97 -19.19 6.55
N LEU A 335 3.89 -18.22 5.64
CA LEU A 335 2.65 -17.70 5.09
C LEU A 335 2.42 -18.28 3.70
N GLU A 336 1.20 -18.62 3.37
CA GLU A 336 0.79 -19.08 2.03
C GLU A 336 -0.52 -18.42 1.59
N GLU A 337 -0.74 -18.37 0.28
CA GLU A 337 -2.07 -18.10 -0.24
C GLU A 337 -3.02 -19.27 0.06
N LEU A 338 -4.26 -18.96 0.40
CA LEU A 338 -5.24 -19.94 0.89
C LEU A 338 -5.46 -21.14 -0.04
N GLU A 339 -5.61 -20.93 -1.35
CA GLU A 339 -5.82 -22.03 -2.29
C GLU A 339 -4.52 -22.79 -2.60
N HIS A 340 -3.35 -22.16 -2.47
CA HIS A 340 -2.04 -22.85 -2.52
C HIS A 340 -1.89 -23.81 -1.33
N ALA A 341 -2.12 -23.31 -0.11
CA ALA A 341 -2.09 -24.10 1.13
C ALA A 341 -3.09 -25.27 1.07
N LYS A 342 -4.32 -25.03 0.62
CA LYS A 342 -5.34 -26.08 0.40
C LYS A 342 -4.90 -27.11 -0.64
N ALA A 343 -4.31 -26.69 -1.76
CA ALA A 343 -3.93 -27.58 -2.86
C ALA A 343 -2.87 -28.60 -2.44
N ARG A 344 -1.92 -28.21 -1.56
CA ARG A 344 -0.93 -29.12 -0.98
C ARG A 344 -1.41 -29.84 0.30
N GLY A 345 -2.61 -29.54 0.80
CA GLY A 345 -3.17 -30.13 2.02
C GLY A 345 -2.50 -29.67 3.31
N ALA A 346 -2.02 -28.43 3.36
CA ALA A 346 -1.31 -27.86 4.51
C ALA A 346 -2.17 -27.85 5.79
N ARG A 347 -1.49 -27.93 6.95
CA ARG A 347 -2.06 -27.40 8.21
C ARG A 347 -2.27 -25.89 8.02
N ILE A 348 -3.35 -25.36 8.58
CA ILE A 348 -3.56 -23.92 8.73
C ILE A 348 -3.80 -23.67 10.21
N TYR A 349 -2.97 -22.82 10.83
CA TYR A 349 -3.16 -22.38 12.22
C TYR A 349 -4.23 -21.30 12.30
N ALA A 350 -4.07 -20.26 11.47
CA ALA A 350 -4.99 -19.13 11.36
C ALA A 350 -4.89 -18.50 9.98
N GLU A 351 -5.88 -17.68 9.66
CA GLU A 351 -5.79 -16.69 8.59
C GLU A 351 -5.23 -15.39 9.17
N LEU A 352 -4.27 -14.79 8.48
CA LEU A 352 -3.82 -13.42 8.76
C LEU A 352 -4.74 -12.48 8.00
N THR A 353 -5.61 -11.78 8.71
CA THR A 353 -6.74 -11.03 8.13
C THR A 353 -6.57 -9.52 8.23
N GLY A 354 -5.76 -9.02 9.16
CA GLY A 354 -5.49 -7.60 9.31
C GLY A 354 -4.01 -7.29 9.51
N TYR A 355 -3.55 -6.24 8.84
CA TYR A 355 -2.23 -5.65 9.03
C TYR A 355 -2.35 -4.13 9.04
N GLY A 356 -1.98 -3.53 10.16
CA GLY A 356 -1.86 -2.08 10.32
C GLY A 356 -0.39 -1.71 10.44
N ALA A 357 0.03 -0.67 9.71
CA ALA A 357 1.33 -0.04 9.84
C ALA A 357 1.18 1.48 9.77
N ASN A 358 1.80 2.21 10.71
CA ASN A 358 1.87 3.68 10.66
C ASN A 358 3.08 4.21 11.44
N SER A 359 3.18 5.55 11.53
CA SER A 359 4.10 6.22 12.44
C SER A 359 3.42 7.34 13.21
N ASP A 360 3.89 7.59 14.43
CA ASP A 360 3.44 8.65 15.32
C ASP A 360 3.83 10.05 14.82
N GLY A 361 5.03 10.18 14.23
CA GLY A 361 5.64 11.48 13.93
C GLY A 361 5.86 12.38 15.15
N TYR A 362 6.02 11.78 16.34
CA TYR A 362 5.97 12.46 17.65
C TYR A 362 7.33 12.54 18.35
N ASP A 363 7.82 11.41 18.90
CA ASP A 363 9.11 11.30 19.58
C ASP A 363 9.84 10.01 19.16
N VAL A 364 11.15 9.92 19.45
CA VAL A 364 12.00 8.79 19.06
C VAL A 364 11.94 7.63 20.07
N VAL A 365 11.58 7.90 21.33
CA VAL A 365 11.59 6.90 22.42
C VAL A 365 10.20 6.75 23.06
N ALA A 366 9.45 7.85 23.23
CA ALA A 366 8.13 7.85 23.84
C ALA A 366 7.00 7.66 22.79
N PRO A 367 6.04 6.74 23.01
CA PRO A 367 4.86 6.61 22.15
C PRO A 367 3.84 7.72 22.44
N SER A 368 3.12 8.16 21.40
CA SER A 368 2.03 9.13 21.48
C SER A 368 0.69 8.55 21.96
N GLY A 369 0.56 7.21 22.03
CA GLY A 369 -0.68 6.47 22.23
C GLY A 369 -1.65 6.52 21.03
N VAL A 370 -1.86 7.72 20.46
CA VAL A 370 -2.74 7.99 19.31
C VAL A 370 -2.26 7.27 18.04
N GLY A 371 -0.95 7.09 17.84
CA GLY A 371 -0.41 6.30 16.73
C GLY A 371 -0.77 4.82 16.83
N GLY A 372 -0.64 4.22 18.02
CA GLY A 372 -1.04 2.85 18.31
C GLY A 372 -2.54 2.60 18.14
N GLU A 373 -3.38 3.53 18.61
CA GLU A 373 -4.84 3.53 18.34
C GLU A 373 -5.14 3.49 16.83
N LYS A 374 -4.53 4.39 16.06
CA LYS A 374 -4.69 4.43 14.60
C LYS A 374 -4.18 3.15 13.93
N CYS A 375 -3.11 2.55 14.44
CA CYS A 375 -2.52 1.33 13.91
C CYS A 375 -3.49 0.13 14.08
N MET A 376 -4.06 -0.02 15.28
CA MET A 376 -5.13 -1.00 15.54
C MET A 376 -6.35 -0.75 14.66
N LYS A 377 -6.81 0.50 14.53
CA LYS A 377 -7.97 0.83 13.67
C LYS A 377 -7.74 0.47 12.19
N ILE A 378 -6.53 0.63 11.64
CA ILE A 378 -6.18 0.17 10.28
C ILE A 378 -6.23 -1.36 10.20
N ALA A 379 -5.58 -2.07 11.13
CA ALA A 379 -5.53 -3.54 11.12
C ALA A 379 -6.93 -4.18 11.25
N LEU A 380 -7.77 -3.62 12.13
CA LEU A 380 -9.13 -4.10 12.36
C LEU A 380 -10.06 -3.82 11.17
N ALA A 381 -9.94 -2.66 10.51
CA ALA A 381 -10.70 -2.37 9.30
C ALA A 381 -10.37 -3.37 8.16
N MET A 382 -9.09 -3.73 8.00
CA MET A 382 -8.66 -4.74 7.04
C MET A 382 -9.18 -6.15 7.39
N ALA A 383 -9.18 -6.52 8.68
CA ALA A 383 -9.74 -7.80 9.13
C ALA A 383 -11.27 -7.89 9.00
N ASP A 384 -11.97 -6.76 9.22
CA ASP A 384 -13.41 -6.64 9.01
C ASP A 384 -13.77 -6.69 7.50
N GLU A 385 -12.90 -6.19 6.60
CA GLU A 385 -13.04 -6.36 5.13
C GLU A 385 -12.77 -7.80 4.66
N ILE A 386 -11.70 -8.44 5.11
CA ILE A 386 -11.24 -9.75 4.61
C ILE A 386 -12.06 -10.92 5.20
N ALA A 387 -12.40 -10.87 6.49
CA ALA A 387 -13.05 -11.97 7.19
C ALA A 387 -14.41 -11.61 7.82
N GLY A 388 -14.92 -10.41 7.56
CA GLY A 388 -16.18 -9.89 8.11
C GLY A 388 -16.02 -9.29 9.50
N GLU A 389 -17.01 -8.48 9.89
CA GLU A 389 -17.11 -7.88 11.22
C GLU A 389 -17.21 -8.97 12.31
N LYS A 390 -16.24 -8.97 13.23
CA LYS A 390 -16.24 -9.83 14.43
C LYS A 390 -15.65 -9.09 15.62
N GLN A 391 -16.03 -9.51 16.81
CA GLN A 391 -15.32 -9.08 18.02
C GLN A 391 -13.89 -9.65 18.02
N VAL A 392 -12.96 -8.90 18.59
CA VAL A 392 -11.63 -9.41 18.98
C VAL A 392 -11.80 -10.04 20.36
N ASP A 393 -11.36 -11.28 20.53
CA ASP A 393 -11.44 -11.97 21.81
C ASP A 393 -10.25 -11.61 22.71
N TYR A 394 -9.06 -11.42 22.13
CA TYR A 394 -7.81 -11.18 22.83
C TYR A 394 -6.87 -10.21 22.11
N VAL A 395 -6.21 -9.34 22.88
CA VAL A 395 -5.12 -8.45 22.45
C VAL A 395 -3.83 -8.82 23.18
N ASN A 396 -2.85 -9.34 22.43
CA ASN A 396 -1.46 -9.41 22.88
C ASN A 396 -0.83 -8.03 22.69
N THR A 397 -0.62 -7.33 23.79
CA THR A 397 -0.13 -5.95 23.79
C THR A 397 1.35 -5.85 23.46
N HIS A 398 1.81 -4.68 23.03
CA HIS A 398 3.24 -4.38 23.06
C HIS A 398 3.78 -4.31 24.51
N GLY A 399 2.98 -3.88 25.50
CA GLY A 399 3.11 -4.04 26.96
C GLY A 399 4.51 -4.44 27.45
N THR A 400 5.42 -3.46 27.55
CA THR A 400 6.86 -3.71 27.74
C THR A 400 7.29 -3.74 29.19
N SER A 401 6.38 -3.61 30.17
CA SER A 401 6.75 -3.36 31.58
C SER A 401 7.38 -1.97 31.78
N THR A 402 7.11 -1.03 30.86
CA THR A 402 7.60 0.35 30.96
C THR A 402 6.49 1.27 31.51
N PRO A 403 6.82 2.26 32.36
CA PRO A 403 5.80 3.17 32.90
C PRO A 403 5.00 3.90 31.81
N ILE A 404 5.69 4.52 30.84
CA ILE A 404 5.08 5.34 29.78
C ILE A 404 4.41 4.48 28.70
N GLY A 405 5.08 3.40 28.25
CA GLY A 405 4.61 2.59 27.12
C GLY A 405 3.31 1.87 27.42
N ASP A 406 3.25 1.18 28.56
CA ASP A 406 2.08 0.41 28.99
C ASP A 406 0.84 1.31 29.18
N VAL A 407 1.01 2.53 29.72
CA VAL A 407 -0.09 3.51 29.91
C VAL A 407 -0.66 4.00 28.57
N GLN A 408 0.22 4.37 27.64
CA GLN A 408 -0.20 4.87 26.33
C GLN A 408 -0.87 3.79 25.49
N GLU A 409 -0.45 2.52 25.63
CA GLU A 409 -1.12 1.39 24.97
C GLU A 409 -2.44 1.01 25.62
N LEU A 410 -2.52 0.86 26.95
CA LEU A 410 -3.79 0.52 27.62
C LEU A 410 -4.86 1.56 27.29
N GLY A 411 -4.53 2.85 27.35
CA GLY A 411 -5.45 3.92 26.95
C GLY A 411 -5.85 3.84 25.47
N ALA A 412 -4.96 3.43 24.57
CA ALA A 412 -5.27 3.23 23.15
C ALA A 412 -6.19 2.02 22.92
N VAL A 413 -5.91 0.88 23.56
CA VAL A 413 -6.74 -0.34 23.49
C VAL A 413 -8.12 -0.05 24.05
N LYS A 414 -8.21 0.57 25.24
CA LYS A 414 -9.47 0.92 25.89
C LYS A 414 -10.38 1.73 24.95
N ARG A 415 -9.88 2.84 24.38
CA ARG A 415 -10.64 3.68 23.44
C ARG A 415 -11.08 2.93 22.17
N VAL A 416 -10.22 2.12 21.56
CA VAL A 416 -10.55 1.36 20.32
C VAL A 416 -11.73 0.42 20.56
N PHE A 417 -11.78 -0.24 21.71
CA PHE A 417 -12.83 -1.23 21.99
C PHE A 417 -14.07 -0.62 22.66
N GLU A 418 -13.93 0.46 23.44
CA GLU A 418 -15.07 1.30 23.87
C GLU A 418 -15.85 1.84 22.67
N GLU A 419 -15.16 2.31 21.62
CA GLU A 419 -15.77 2.76 20.35
C GLU A 419 -16.52 1.63 19.61
N LYS A 420 -16.01 0.40 19.69
CA LYS A 420 -16.69 -0.82 19.18
C LYS A 420 -17.71 -1.41 20.19
N GLY A 421 -17.90 -0.82 21.37
CA GLY A 421 -18.93 -1.19 22.35
C GLY A 421 -18.65 -2.45 23.20
N TYR A 422 -17.40 -2.88 23.34
CA TYR A 422 -17.02 -4.02 24.21
C TYR A 422 -15.59 -3.87 24.77
N GLN A 423 -15.08 -4.87 25.48
CA GLN A 423 -13.65 -5.01 25.79
C GLN A 423 -13.18 -6.46 25.53
N PRO A 424 -12.07 -6.68 24.80
CA PRO A 424 -11.42 -7.98 24.67
C PRO A 424 -10.71 -8.39 25.96
N TYR A 425 -10.21 -9.61 26.04
CA TYR A 425 -9.12 -9.93 26.96
C TYR A 425 -7.84 -9.21 26.54
N VAL A 426 -7.02 -8.80 27.50
CA VAL A 426 -5.79 -8.04 27.26
C VAL A 426 -4.67 -8.62 28.13
N GLY A 427 -3.47 -8.79 27.56
CA GLY A 427 -2.33 -9.28 28.31
C GLY A 427 -1.01 -9.08 27.58
N SER A 428 0.10 -9.08 28.32
CA SER A 428 1.44 -9.05 27.76
C SER A 428 2.18 -10.36 27.99
N THR A 429 2.51 -11.04 26.89
CA THR A 429 3.39 -12.21 26.92
C THR A 429 4.87 -11.86 27.24
N LYS A 430 5.23 -10.57 27.26
CA LYS A 430 6.57 -10.10 27.71
C LYS A 430 6.75 -10.20 29.22
N SER A 431 5.69 -10.33 30.01
CA SER A 431 5.77 -10.67 31.44
C SER A 431 6.58 -11.96 31.68
N MET A 432 6.36 -12.98 30.85
CA MET A 432 7.12 -14.24 30.84
C MET A 432 8.41 -14.15 30.00
N SER A 433 8.34 -13.60 28.79
CA SER A 433 9.45 -13.70 27.81
C SER A 433 10.49 -12.56 27.87
N GLY A 434 10.17 -11.44 28.50
CA GLY A 434 10.89 -10.19 28.28
C GLY A 434 10.72 -9.68 26.85
N HIS A 435 11.57 -8.74 26.43
CA HIS A 435 11.45 -8.08 25.13
C HIS A 435 12.59 -8.48 24.18
N ALA A 436 12.30 -9.37 23.23
CA ALA A 436 13.24 -9.85 22.21
C ALA A 436 13.49 -8.85 21.06
N LEU A 437 13.44 -7.54 21.35
CA LEU A 437 13.56 -6.40 20.43
C LEU A 437 12.94 -6.67 19.05
N GLY A 438 13.73 -6.82 17.98
CA GLY A 438 13.22 -7.04 16.62
C GLY A 438 12.51 -8.37 16.40
N ALA A 439 12.80 -9.40 17.20
CA ALA A 439 12.12 -10.70 17.15
C ALA A 439 10.78 -10.72 17.92
N ALA A 440 10.49 -9.69 18.75
CA ALA A 440 9.31 -9.68 19.62
C ALA A 440 8.00 -9.84 18.82
N GLY A 441 7.75 -9.01 17.79
CA GLY A 441 6.49 -9.08 17.04
C GLY A 441 6.21 -10.41 16.31
N VAL A 442 7.22 -11.23 16.04
CA VAL A 442 7.03 -12.60 15.51
C VAL A 442 6.92 -13.66 16.60
N HIS A 443 7.65 -13.50 17.72
CA HIS A 443 7.41 -14.29 18.93
C HIS A 443 5.96 -14.15 19.38
N GLU A 444 5.44 -12.91 19.43
CA GLU A 444 4.10 -12.60 19.93
C GLU A 444 2.97 -13.02 18.99
N ALA A 445 3.21 -13.00 17.67
CA ALA A 445 2.36 -13.68 16.71
C ALA A 445 2.30 -15.20 16.99
N ILE A 446 3.45 -15.87 17.12
CA ILE A 446 3.52 -17.31 17.42
C ILE A 446 2.85 -17.66 18.75
N TYR A 447 3.08 -16.87 19.81
CA TYR A 447 2.42 -17.06 21.11
C TYR A 447 0.89 -16.95 20.98
N SER A 448 0.39 -15.94 20.24
CA SER A 448 -1.05 -15.73 20.02
C SER A 448 -1.68 -16.87 19.20
N LEU A 449 -0.94 -17.41 18.22
CA LEU A 449 -1.37 -18.54 17.41
C LEU A 449 -1.37 -19.85 18.20
N LEU A 450 -0.38 -20.09 19.07
CA LEU A 450 -0.36 -21.25 19.97
C LEU A 450 -1.50 -21.21 21.00
N MET A 451 -1.81 -20.02 21.53
CA MET A 451 -2.95 -19.78 22.41
C MET A 451 -4.30 -20.06 21.70
N MET A 452 -4.46 -19.60 20.46
CA MET A 452 -5.62 -19.90 19.61
C MET A 452 -5.75 -21.39 19.27
N ASP A 453 -4.66 -22.05 18.88
CA ASP A 453 -4.59 -23.46 18.47
C ASP A 453 -4.88 -24.41 19.63
N ARG A 454 -4.34 -24.13 20.82
CA ARG A 454 -4.46 -24.97 22.02
C ARG A 454 -5.57 -24.56 22.99
N GLY A 455 -6.32 -23.50 22.67
CA GLY A 455 -7.52 -23.07 23.38
C GLY A 455 -7.28 -22.58 24.80
N PHE A 456 -6.32 -21.67 24.99
CA PHE A 456 -6.13 -20.95 26.25
C PHE A 456 -5.54 -19.55 26.00
N LEU A 457 -5.74 -18.63 26.93
CA LEU A 457 -5.02 -17.35 26.98
C LEU A 457 -4.13 -17.33 28.23
N ALA A 458 -2.85 -17.03 28.04
CA ALA A 458 -1.85 -17.01 29.10
C ALA A 458 -2.05 -15.85 30.08
N GLU A 459 -1.63 -16.07 31.32
CA GLU A 459 -1.58 -15.03 32.35
C GLU A 459 -0.52 -13.97 31.99
N SER A 460 -0.86 -12.70 32.20
CA SER A 460 0.09 -11.59 32.21
C SER A 460 0.76 -11.53 33.58
N ILE A 461 1.69 -12.46 33.83
CA ILE A 461 2.26 -12.74 35.16
C ILE A 461 2.92 -11.52 35.83
N ASN A 462 3.20 -11.65 37.13
CA ASN A 462 3.96 -10.70 37.96
C ASN A 462 3.26 -9.37 38.27
N ILE A 463 1.93 -9.29 38.09
CA ILE A 463 1.10 -8.17 38.56
C ILE A 463 0.76 -8.40 40.04
N ASP A 464 1.40 -7.63 40.93
CA ASP A 464 1.09 -7.61 42.37
C ASP A 464 -0.01 -6.57 42.67
N ASP A 465 0.01 -5.42 41.97
CA ASP A 465 -1.05 -4.40 41.97
C ASP A 465 -1.20 -3.80 40.56
N LEU A 466 -2.43 -3.78 40.04
CA LEU A 466 -2.73 -3.38 38.66
C LEU A 466 -2.80 -1.85 38.51
N VAL A 467 -2.32 -1.30 37.40
CA VAL A 467 -2.45 0.13 37.10
C VAL A 467 -3.89 0.62 36.98
N ASP A 468 -4.12 1.86 37.42
CA ASP A 468 -5.43 2.51 37.38
C ASP A 468 -5.93 2.71 35.93
N GLU A 469 -5.03 2.86 34.96
CA GLU A 469 -5.38 2.97 33.53
C GLU A 469 -5.98 1.68 32.93
N ALA A 470 -5.85 0.54 33.63
CA ALA A 470 -6.48 -0.72 33.24
C ALA A 470 -7.92 -0.89 33.76
N ASP A 471 -8.46 0.08 34.50
CA ASP A 471 -9.85 0.03 34.98
C ASP A 471 -10.85 -0.22 33.83
N GLY A 472 -11.85 -1.07 34.08
CA GLY A 472 -12.84 -1.50 33.09
C GLY A 472 -12.31 -2.42 31.97
N MET A 473 -11.01 -2.73 31.91
CA MET A 473 -10.42 -3.64 30.94
C MET A 473 -10.33 -5.07 31.49
N LYS A 474 -10.40 -6.09 30.63
CA LYS A 474 -10.25 -7.50 31.03
C LYS A 474 -8.77 -7.93 30.97
N ILE A 475 -7.97 -7.41 31.89
CA ILE A 475 -6.57 -7.84 32.00
C ILE A 475 -6.51 -9.30 32.45
N LEU A 476 -5.70 -10.12 31.78
CA LEU A 476 -5.47 -11.52 32.13
C LEU A 476 -4.54 -11.63 33.35
N THR A 477 -5.06 -11.36 34.54
CA THR A 477 -4.36 -11.59 35.83
C THR A 477 -4.40 -13.06 36.28
N GLU A 478 -5.07 -13.93 35.52
CA GLU A 478 -5.04 -15.39 35.64
C GLU A 478 -5.15 -16.01 34.24
N ARG A 479 -4.81 -17.30 34.08
CA ARG A 479 -5.00 -18.02 32.82
C ARG A 479 -6.49 -18.24 32.51
N HIS A 480 -6.93 -17.85 31.33
CA HIS A 480 -8.27 -18.16 30.81
C HIS A 480 -8.22 -19.36 29.85
N ASP A 481 -8.64 -20.55 30.29
CA ASP A 481 -8.83 -21.70 29.39
C ASP A 481 -10.09 -21.50 28.53
N GLY A 482 -9.95 -21.57 27.20
CA GLY A 482 -11.02 -21.31 26.24
C GLY A 482 -10.48 -20.99 24.84
N GLY A 483 -11.21 -21.41 23.80
CA GLY A 483 -10.85 -21.10 22.41
C GLY A 483 -11.25 -19.68 22.00
N VAL A 484 -10.35 -18.99 21.31
CA VAL A 484 -10.60 -17.67 20.68
C VAL A 484 -10.79 -17.81 19.17
N ALA A 485 -11.56 -16.89 18.58
CA ALA A 485 -11.86 -16.82 17.15
C ALA A 485 -11.08 -15.71 16.43
N ARG A 486 -10.78 -14.59 17.10
CA ARG A 486 -9.99 -13.48 16.54
C ARG A 486 -9.06 -12.87 17.59
N VAL A 487 -7.79 -12.71 17.25
CA VAL A 487 -6.77 -12.11 18.12
C VAL A 487 -6.05 -10.96 17.42
N ALA A 488 -5.69 -9.92 18.17
CA ALA A 488 -4.83 -8.84 17.71
C ALA A 488 -3.48 -8.90 18.45
N SER A 489 -2.38 -8.59 17.75
CA SER A 489 -1.03 -8.54 18.30
C SER A 489 -0.39 -7.20 17.94
N ASN A 490 -0.06 -6.41 18.96
CA ASN A 490 0.55 -5.08 18.81
C ASN A 490 2.07 -5.14 18.90
N SER A 491 2.75 -4.25 18.18
CA SER A 491 4.19 -4.01 18.36
C SER A 491 4.52 -2.57 18.00
N PHE A 492 4.93 -1.78 18.98
CA PHE A 492 5.21 -0.35 18.83
C PHE A 492 6.71 -0.10 19.06
N GLY A 493 7.40 0.51 18.09
CA GLY A 493 8.87 0.63 18.10
C GLY A 493 9.36 2.07 18.27
N PHE A 494 10.58 2.21 18.82
CA PHE A 494 11.35 3.45 18.80
C PHE A 494 11.44 4.03 17.38
N GLY A 495 11.41 5.36 17.29
CA GLY A 495 11.08 6.10 16.07
C GLY A 495 9.56 6.26 15.86
N GLY A 496 8.73 5.87 16.83
CA GLY A 496 7.27 5.92 16.77
C GLY A 496 6.75 5.13 15.56
N THR A 497 7.08 3.84 15.46
CA THR A 497 6.76 2.98 14.31
C THR A 497 5.95 1.76 14.74
N ASN A 498 4.69 1.72 14.33
CA ASN A 498 3.69 0.81 14.90
C ASN A 498 3.24 -0.23 13.89
N ALA A 499 3.26 -1.49 14.31
CA ALA A 499 2.59 -2.59 13.63
C ALA A 499 1.47 -3.17 14.51
N CYS A 500 0.38 -3.58 13.87
CA CYS A 500 -0.67 -4.40 14.47
C CYS A 500 -1.04 -5.51 13.48
N LEU A 501 -1.11 -6.75 13.97
CA LEU A 501 -1.50 -7.93 13.20
C LEU A 501 -2.79 -8.50 13.77
N VAL A 502 -3.76 -8.86 12.93
CA VAL A 502 -5.00 -9.52 13.33
C VAL A 502 -5.07 -10.88 12.67
N PHE A 503 -5.25 -11.92 13.50
CA PHE A 503 -5.41 -13.30 13.06
C PHE A 503 -6.82 -13.78 13.38
N ASP A 504 -7.48 -14.39 12.39
CA ASP A 504 -8.76 -15.09 12.54
C ASP A 504 -8.52 -16.59 12.52
N LYS A 505 -9.16 -17.32 13.43
CA LYS A 505 -9.15 -18.78 13.45
C LYS A 505 -9.72 -19.32 12.14
N PHE A 506 -8.98 -20.22 11.50
CA PHE A 506 -9.38 -20.76 10.20
C PHE A 506 -10.46 -21.83 10.35
N GLU A 507 -11.72 -21.39 10.42
CA GLU A 507 -12.88 -22.25 10.28
C GLU A 507 -13.00 -22.75 8.82
N ALA A 508 -12.33 -23.87 8.55
CA ALA A 508 -12.44 -24.58 7.28
C ALA A 508 -13.93 -24.94 7.02
N HIS A 509 -14.58 -24.23 6.08
CA HIS A 509 -15.98 -24.46 5.72
C HIS A 509 -16.24 -25.96 5.53
N GLY A 510 -16.92 -26.54 6.53
CA GLY A 510 -16.79 -27.96 6.77
C GLY A 510 -17.36 -28.80 5.63
N LYS A 511 -16.79 -30.00 5.43
CA LYS A 511 -17.46 -31.10 4.71
C LYS A 511 -18.65 -31.67 5.51
N GLY A 512 -19.30 -30.84 6.34
CA GLY A 512 -20.54 -31.13 7.01
C GLY A 512 -21.67 -31.10 5.99
N GLY A 513 -22.18 -32.28 5.66
CA GLY A 513 -23.18 -32.49 4.60
C GLY A 513 -24.56 -31.91 4.91
N ARG A 514 -24.71 -30.59 4.97
CA ARG A 514 -25.89 -29.98 4.35
C ARG A 514 -25.69 -30.06 2.86
N SER A 515 -26.21 -31.15 2.28
CA SER A 515 -26.66 -31.09 0.89
C SER A 515 -27.52 -29.84 0.77
N LEU A 516 -27.05 -28.86 -0.02
CA LEU A 516 -27.97 -28.00 -0.75
C LEU A 516 -28.72 -28.93 -1.70
N SER A 517 -29.79 -29.54 -1.18
CA SER A 517 -30.83 -30.07 -2.01
C SER A 517 -31.31 -28.88 -2.84
N LEU A 518 -30.86 -28.83 -4.09
CA LEU A 518 -31.64 -28.28 -5.17
C LEU A 518 -33.01 -28.95 -5.05
N VAL A 519 -33.94 -28.28 -4.36
CA VAL A 519 -35.36 -28.50 -4.54
C VAL A 519 -35.58 -28.16 -6.00
N ALA A 520 -35.52 -29.18 -6.84
CA ALA A 520 -35.85 -29.05 -8.24
C ALA A 520 -37.27 -28.49 -8.26
N ALA A 521 -37.41 -27.24 -8.70
CA ALA A 521 -38.71 -26.61 -8.79
C ALA A 521 -39.56 -27.49 -9.71
N GLU A 522 -40.53 -28.20 -9.12
CA GLU A 522 -41.35 -29.13 -9.88
C GLU A 522 -41.99 -28.36 -11.05
N PRO A 523 -42.08 -28.96 -12.25
CA PRO A 523 -42.68 -28.29 -13.39
C PRO A 523 -44.14 -27.98 -13.05
N MET A 524 -44.41 -26.71 -12.76
CA MET A 524 -45.68 -26.22 -12.23
C MET A 524 -46.82 -26.70 -13.12
N ARG A 525 -47.64 -27.63 -12.61
CA ARG A 525 -48.73 -28.23 -13.37
C ARG A 525 -49.72 -27.14 -13.78
N VAL A 526 -49.88 -26.94 -15.09
CA VAL A 526 -50.93 -26.09 -15.64
C VAL A 526 -52.28 -26.75 -15.36
N VAL A 527 -52.93 -26.33 -14.28
CA VAL A 527 -54.34 -26.64 -14.01
C VAL A 527 -55.17 -25.56 -14.69
N GLY A 528 -55.92 -25.96 -15.73
CA GLY A 528 -56.94 -25.11 -16.34
C GLY A 528 -58.27 -25.14 -15.56
N ILE A 529 -59.28 -24.43 -16.09
CA ILE A 529 -60.56 -24.07 -15.43
C ILE A 529 -60.36 -22.89 -14.44
N GLY A 530 -61.13 -21.80 -14.47
CA GLY A 530 -62.27 -21.47 -15.34
C GLY A 530 -62.64 -19.96 -15.25
N ARG A 531 -63.58 -19.53 -16.09
CA ARG A 531 -64.04 -18.12 -16.25
C ARG A 531 -64.56 -17.50 -14.95
N GLU A 532 -64.39 -16.18 -14.75
CA GLU A 532 -65.45 -15.19 -15.04
C GLU A 532 -64.97 -13.71 -15.01
N ASN A 533 -65.89 -12.76 -15.21
CA ASN A 533 -65.64 -11.39 -15.70
C ASN A 533 -65.47 -10.34 -14.58
N GLN A 534 -64.65 -9.29 -14.80
CA GLN A 534 -65.14 -7.91 -15.07
C GLN A 534 -64.03 -6.88 -15.39
N THR A 535 -64.49 -5.74 -15.94
CA THR A 535 -63.85 -4.43 -16.22
C THR A 535 -62.87 -3.92 -15.15
N ASP A 536 -61.81 -3.13 -15.42
CA ASP A 536 -61.64 -2.00 -16.37
C ASP A 536 -60.16 -1.83 -16.83
N ARG A 537 -59.88 -1.56 -18.12
CA ARG A 537 -59.53 -0.25 -18.76
C ARG A 537 -58.19 0.44 -18.37
N ASN A 538 -57.46 0.80 -19.44
CA ASN A 538 -56.34 1.75 -19.56
C ASN A 538 -54.93 1.31 -19.09
N ILE A 539 -54.08 0.90 -20.05
CA ILE A 539 -52.93 1.72 -20.49
C ILE A 539 -52.38 1.26 -21.87
N THR A 540 -52.19 2.25 -22.74
CA THR A 540 -51.59 2.26 -24.09
C THR A 540 -50.06 2.13 -23.99
N SER A 541 -49.26 1.52 -24.88
CA SER A 541 -49.44 0.55 -25.98
C SER A 541 -48.05 0.11 -26.52
N PHE A 542 -48.01 -0.77 -27.54
CA PHE A 542 -46.86 -1.00 -28.44
C PHE A 542 -45.51 -1.46 -27.84
N THR A 543 -45.28 -2.79 -27.82
CA THR A 543 -43.96 -3.37 -28.15
C THR A 543 -44.14 -4.80 -28.69
N GLU A 544 -44.43 -4.93 -29.99
CA GLU A 544 -44.24 -6.20 -30.71
C GLU A 544 -44.14 -5.96 -32.23
N PHE A 545 -43.02 -6.32 -32.88
CA PHE A 545 -43.00 -7.30 -33.99
C PHE A 545 -41.58 -7.66 -34.47
N ARG A 546 -41.43 -8.91 -34.95
CA ARG A 546 -40.31 -9.47 -35.74
C ARG A 546 -38.89 -9.48 -35.13
N CYS A 547 -38.58 -10.63 -34.51
CA CYS A 547 -37.29 -11.31 -34.67
C CYS A 547 -37.51 -12.79 -35.03
N ARG A 548 -37.35 -13.16 -36.30
CA ARG A 548 -37.24 -14.55 -36.81
C ARG A 548 -36.53 -14.54 -38.18
N LYS A 549 -35.79 -15.63 -38.47
CA LYS A 549 -34.76 -15.79 -39.53
C LYS A 549 -33.45 -15.01 -39.23
N LEU A 550 -32.25 -15.60 -39.29
CA LEU A 550 -31.86 -17.02 -39.44
C LEU A 550 -30.67 -17.33 -38.51
N LEU A 551 -30.67 -18.51 -37.87
CA LEU A 551 -29.45 -19.18 -37.38
C LEU A 551 -29.67 -20.70 -37.32
N GLN A 552 -29.18 -21.42 -38.32
CA GLN A 552 -28.86 -22.86 -38.28
C GLN A 552 -28.07 -23.23 -39.55
N ARG A 553 -27.20 -24.24 -39.43
CA ARG A 553 -26.19 -24.69 -40.42
C ARG A 553 -24.98 -23.74 -40.52
N ASP A 554 -23.73 -24.22 -40.63
CA ASP A 554 -23.25 -25.62 -40.62
C ASP A 554 -21.86 -25.79 -39.92
N ARG A 555 -21.32 -27.02 -39.85
CA ARG A 555 -20.11 -27.40 -39.07
C ARG A 555 -18.87 -27.77 -39.91
N ARG A 556 -17.67 -27.71 -39.29
CA ARG A 556 -16.34 -28.28 -39.73
C ARG A 556 -15.71 -27.56 -40.96
N VAL A 557 -14.41 -27.62 -41.29
CA VAL A 557 -13.27 -28.58 -41.06
C VAL A 557 -11.94 -27.80 -40.79
N GLU A 558 -10.85 -28.49 -40.43
CA GLU A 558 -9.49 -27.97 -40.19
C GLU A 558 -8.67 -27.56 -41.44
N GLY A 559 -7.49 -26.95 -41.24
CA GLY A 559 -6.44 -26.71 -42.27
C GLY A 559 -5.14 -26.13 -41.68
N GLN A 560 -3.97 -26.54 -42.19
CA GLN A 560 -2.61 -26.21 -41.66
C GLN A 560 -1.78 -25.29 -42.60
N VAL A 561 -0.50 -25.08 -42.24
CA VAL A 561 0.63 -24.46 -42.99
C VAL A 561 0.66 -22.90 -42.90
N ASN A 562 1.66 -22.15 -42.39
CA ASN A 562 3.10 -22.28 -42.02
C ASN A 562 4.08 -21.54 -42.98
N THR A 563 5.29 -21.20 -42.48
CA THR A 563 6.52 -20.65 -43.14
C THR A 563 6.75 -19.13 -43.34
N THR A 564 7.59 -18.56 -42.43
CA THR A 564 8.84 -17.75 -42.64
C THR A 564 8.96 -16.40 -43.41
N GLN A 565 9.46 -15.39 -42.66
CA GLN A 565 10.61 -14.46 -42.93
C GLN A 565 10.59 -13.37 -44.05
N GLY A 566 11.46 -12.35 -43.87
CA GLY A 566 11.82 -11.29 -44.84
C GLY A 566 11.19 -9.91 -44.56
N GLU A 567 11.60 -9.15 -43.54
CA GLU A 567 12.76 -8.21 -43.51
C GLU A 567 12.69 -6.96 -44.43
N GLN A 568 12.74 -5.78 -43.76
CA GLN A 568 13.31 -4.47 -44.16
C GLN A 568 13.04 -3.89 -45.58
N TRP A 569 12.63 -2.60 -45.63
CA TRP A 569 13.51 -1.50 -46.07
C TRP A 569 12.91 -0.13 -45.67
N ASN A 570 13.69 0.94 -45.77
CA ASN A 570 13.46 2.20 -45.04
C ASN A 570 13.66 3.47 -45.91
N VAL A 571 13.34 4.64 -45.33
CA VAL A 571 13.68 6.00 -45.79
C VAL A 571 12.99 6.52 -47.06
N LYS A 572 11.84 7.20 -46.85
CA LYS A 572 11.48 8.45 -47.58
C LYS A 572 10.44 9.31 -46.84
N ARG A 573 10.76 9.71 -45.60
CA ARG A 573 10.02 10.73 -44.82
C ARG A 573 10.88 11.97 -44.60
N SER A 574 10.48 13.12 -45.14
CA SER A 574 11.01 14.44 -44.74
C SER A 574 10.14 15.63 -45.18
N ALA A 575 9.57 15.60 -46.40
CA ALA A 575 8.99 16.80 -47.02
C ALA A 575 7.57 17.22 -46.55
N CYS A 576 6.79 16.35 -45.92
CA CYS A 576 5.33 16.59 -45.69
C CYS A 576 4.95 17.02 -44.26
N ALA A 577 5.90 17.06 -43.31
CA ALA A 577 5.59 17.29 -41.89
C ALA A 577 5.14 18.74 -41.56
N SER A 578 5.76 19.73 -42.21
CA SER A 578 5.79 21.14 -41.75
C SER A 578 4.46 21.91 -41.82
N ARG A 579 3.41 21.37 -42.46
CA ARG A 579 2.05 21.95 -42.46
C ARG A 579 1.09 21.26 -41.50
N ALA A 580 1.26 19.96 -41.22
CA ALA A 580 0.42 19.23 -40.27
C ALA A 580 0.67 19.66 -38.81
N GLU A 581 1.93 19.97 -38.47
CA GLU A 581 2.29 20.41 -37.12
C GLU A 581 1.57 21.69 -36.69
N LYS A 582 1.38 22.67 -37.59
CA LYS A 582 0.77 23.96 -37.23
C LYS A 582 -0.69 23.86 -36.79
N ALA A 583 -1.49 22.99 -37.41
CA ALA A 583 -2.89 22.77 -37.02
C ALA A 583 -3.02 21.95 -35.73
N THR A 584 -2.16 20.94 -35.55
CA THR A 584 -2.14 20.15 -34.29
C THR A 584 -1.62 20.95 -33.08
N TRP A 585 -0.88 22.04 -33.31
CA TRP A 585 -0.33 22.89 -32.26
C TRP A 585 -1.37 23.73 -31.50
N THR A 586 -2.37 24.28 -32.20
CA THR A 586 -3.41 25.11 -31.56
C THR A 586 -4.34 24.28 -30.68
N THR A 587 -4.86 23.16 -31.18
CA THR A 587 -5.79 22.30 -30.41
C THR A 587 -5.12 21.68 -29.17
N ARG A 588 -3.84 21.29 -29.27
CA ARG A 588 -3.05 20.79 -28.13
C ARG A 588 -2.74 21.85 -27.07
N ARG A 589 -2.89 23.15 -27.39
CA ARG A 589 -2.61 24.26 -26.47
C ARG A 589 -3.78 24.51 -25.52
N VAL A 590 -5.01 24.42 -26.02
CA VAL A 590 -6.25 24.53 -25.21
C VAL A 590 -6.34 23.36 -24.23
N LEU A 591 -6.34 22.12 -24.75
CA LEU A 591 -6.52 20.89 -23.95
C LEU A 591 -5.47 20.65 -22.84
N ARG A 592 -4.32 21.35 -22.87
CA ARG A 592 -3.33 21.29 -21.78
C ARG A 592 -3.55 22.37 -20.70
N GLY A 593 -4.17 23.50 -21.05
CA GLY A 593 -4.54 24.54 -20.07
C GLY A 593 -5.61 24.02 -19.11
N SER A 594 -6.72 23.53 -19.65
CA SER A 594 -7.88 23.07 -18.88
C SER A 594 -7.54 21.95 -17.88
N LEU A 595 -6.63 21.04 -18.24
CA LEU A 595 -6.17 19.97 -17.34
C LEU A 595 -5.34 20.51 -16.15
N ALA A 596 -4.49 21.51 -16.38
CA ALA A 596 -3.70 22.12 -15.31
C ALA A 596 -4.57 23.02 -14.40
N VAL A 597 -5.57 23.70 -14.97
CA VAL A 597 -6.60 24.44 -14.22
C VAL A 597 -7.39 23.50 -13.30
N LEU A 598 -7.83 22.34 -13.82
CA LEU A 598 -8.55 21.33 -13.03
C LEU A 598 -7.70 20.76 -11.88
N LEU A 599 -6.41 20.49 -12.11
CA LEU A 599 -5.50 20.00 -11.07
C LEU A 599 -5.22 21.06 -9.99
N ALA A 600 -5.06 22.33 -10.37
CA ALA A 600 -4.87 23.41 -9.41
C ALA A 600 -6.13 23.68 -8.59
N LEU A 601 -7.32 23.66 -9.20
CA LEU A 601 -8.60 23.76 -8.48
C LEU A 601 -8.81 22.58 -7.51
N ALA A 602 -8.45 21.36 -7.90
CA ALA A 602 -8.50 20.20 -7.00
C ALA A 602 -7.57 20.35 -5.79
N ALA A 603 -6.36 20.91 -5.96
CA ALA A 603 -5.46 21.21 -4.86
C ALA A 603 -6.04 22.29 -3.92
N ILE A 604 -6.58 23.39 -4.47
CA ILE A 604 -7.17 24.49 -3.68
C ILE A 604 -8.33 24.00 -2.81
N LEU A 605 -9.19 23.13 -3.33
CA LEU A 605 -10.30 22.52 -2.59
C LEU A 605 -9.85 21.62 -1.42
N THR A 606 -8.56 21.30 -1.31
CA THR A 606 -7.96 20.58 -0.16
C THR A 606 -7.21 21.49 0.81
N THR A 607 -7.14 22.80 0.56
CA THR A 607 -6.48 23.76 1.47
C THR A 607 -7.41 24.21 2.62
N PRO A 608 -6.89 24.56 3.81
CA PRO A 608 -7.71 25.06 4.92
C PRO A 608 -8.54 26.30 4.59
N VAL A 609 -8.04 27.16 3.68
CA VAL A 609 -8.74 28.37 3.21
C VAL A 609 -10.04 28.03 2.49
N ALA A 610 -10.15 26.85 1.85
CA ALA A 610 -11.41 26.40 1.24
C ALA A 610 -12.51 26.16 2.29
N ALA A 611 -12.18 25.60 3.46
CA ALA A 611 -13.15 25.43 4.55
C ALA A 611 -13.66 26.79 5.09
N GLU A 612 -12.80 27.82 5.09
CA GLU A 612 -13.16 29.18 5.51
C GLU A 612 -13.96 29.97 4.44
N ILE A 613 -14.01 29.48 3.18
CA ILE A 613 -14.76 30.06 2.05
C ILE A 613 -16.09 29.36 1.82
N PHE A 614 -16.12 28.02 1.89
CA PHE A 614 -17.32 27.22 1.69
C PHE A 614 -18.07 26.90 2.99
N GLY A 615 -17.49 27.25 4.15
CA GLY A 615 -18.05 26.98 5.48
C GLY A 615 -17.83 25.56 5.96
N ASN A 616 -18.23 25.28 7.21
CA ASN A 616 -18.13 23.96 7.85
C ASN A 616 -19.11 22.95 7.22
N PHE A 617 -18.75 22.42 6.05
CA PHE A 617 -19.35 21.22 5.47
C PHE A 617 -18.98 19.99 6.33
N SER A 618 -19.83 19.64 7.29
CA SER A 618 -19.72 18.34 7.98
C SER A 618 -19.89 17.20 6.98
N LEU A 619 -19.05 16.16 7.16
CA LEU A 619 -19.12 14.91 6.39
C LEU A 619 -20.39 14.09 6.70
N ASP A 620 -21.05 14.30 7.84
CA ASP A 620 -22.23 13.55 8.26
C ASP A 620 -23.47 13.92 7.41
N GLY A 621 -23.53 15.18 6.97
CA GLY A 621 -24.57 15.71 6.07
C GLY A 621 -24.51 15.14 4.63
N LEU A 622 -23.49 14.34 4.29
CA LEU A 622 -23.39 13.71 2.97
C LEU A 622 -24.26 12.45 2.82
N SER A 623 -24.75 11.88 3.92
CA SER A 623 -25.51 10.61 3.93
C SER A 623 -26.99 10.75 3.57
N GLN A 624 -27.61 11.93 3.74
CA GLN A 624 -29.05 12.12 3.57
C GLN A 624 -29.41 13.30 2.64
N GLY A 625 -29.88 12.99 1.43
CA GLY A 625 -30.91 13.82 0.78
C GLY A 625 -30.51 15.02 -0.10
N ALA A 626 -29.40 15.00 -0.85
CA ALA A 626 -29.12 16.08 -1.83
C ALA A 626 -28.40 15.62 -3.13
N ALA A 627 -29.16 15.08 -4.09
CA ALA A 627 -28.64 14.60 -5.38
C ALA A 627 -28.58 15.66 -6.50
N PHE A 628 -29.00 16.92 -6.26
CA PHE A 628 -29.39 17.84 -7.33
C PHE A 628 -28.54 19.13 -7.51
N VAL A 629 -27.56 19.42 -6.65
CA VAL A 629 -26.82 20.72 -6.66
C VAL A 629 -25.30 20.57 -6.87
N LYS A 630 -24.75 19.35 -6.92
CA LYS A 630 -23.30 19.11 -6.84
C LYS A 630 -22.49 19.25 -8.14
N LYS A 631 -23.11 19.67 -9.26
CA LYS A 631 -22.44 19.85 -10.57
C LYS A 631 -22.24 21.31 -11.03
N PRO A 632 -23.18 22.26 -10.84
CA PRO A 632 -23.05 23.61 -11.41
C PRO A 632 -21.85 24.42 -10.90
N ILE A 633 -21.56 24.37 -9.59
CA ILE A 633 -20.60 25.30 -8.95
C ILE A 633 -19.17 25.07 -9.45
N VAL A 634 -18.69 23.83 -9.45
CA VAL A 634 -17.31 23.51 -9.90
C VAL A 634 -17.17 23.68 -11.41
N ALA A 635 -18.20 23.37 -12.20
CA ALA A 635 -18.19 23.60 -13.64
C ALA A 635 -18.13 25.10 -13.97
N GLY A 636 -19.00 25.91 -13.33
CA GLY A 636 -19.02 27.37 -13.51
C GLY A 636 -17.71 28.05 -13.11
N LEU A 637 -17.09 27.63 -11.99
CA LEU A 637 -15.78 28.16 -11.60
C LEU A 637 -14.68 27.86 -12.63
N VAL A 638 -14.69 26.69 -13.28
CA VAL A 638 -13.76 26.39 -14.38
C VAL A 638 -14.03 27.27 -15.60
N GLU A 639 -15.30 27.38 -16.04
CA GLU A 639 -15.71 28.19 -17.19
C GLU A 639 -15.43 29.69 -17.01
N ILE A 640 -15.44 30.19 -15.76
CA ILE A 640 -15.18 31.59 -15.42
C ILE A 640 -13.68 31.88 -15.26
N LEU A 641 -12.89 30.97 -14.68
CA LEU A 641 -11.46 31.21 -14.41
C LEU A 641 -10.55 30.96 -15.63
N GLU A 642 -10.87 30.00 -16.51
CA GLU A 642 -10.04 29.69 -17.68
C GLU A 642 -9.86 30.90 -18.65
N PRO A 643 -10.90 31.69 -18.99
CA PRO A 643 -10.74 32.90 -19.81
C PRO A 643 -9.90 33.98 -19.13
N VAL A 644 -10.13 34.25 -17.84
CA VAL A 644 -9.44 35.32 -17.09
C VAL A 644 -7.94 35.06 -17.00
N MET A 645 -7.56 33.81 -16.70
CA MET A 645 -6.15 33.40 -16.68
C MET A 645 -5.49 33.53 -18.08
N CYS A 646 -6.23 33.27 -19.16
CA CYS A 646 -5.68 33.36 -20.52
C CYS A 646 -5.49 34.80 -21.02
N GLU A 647 -6.33 35.75 -20.59
CA GLU A 647 -6.25 37.16 -21.00
C GLU A 647 -5.26 37.99 -20.17
N SER A 648 -5.13 37.72 -18.87
CA SER A 648 -4.31 38.54 -17.97
C SER A 648 -2.81 38.20 -17.97
N LEU A 649 -2.37 37.11 -18.62
CA LEU A 649 -0.97 36.67 -18.60
C LEU A 649 -0.13 37.27 -19.75
N PRO A 650 1.11 37.72 -19.50
CA PRO A 650 1.97 38.29 -20.55
C PRO A 650 2.25 37.30 -21.71
N PRO A 651 2.23 37.74 -22.99
CA PRO A 651 2.46 36.86 -24.15
C PRO A 651 3.79 36.09 -24.15
N ALA A 652 4.80 36.61 -23.44
CA ALA A 652 6.07 35.91 -23.21
C ALA A 652 5.90 34.67 -22.30
N LEU A 653 5.16 34.81 -21.18
CA LEU A 653 4.82 33.70 -20.28
C LEU A 653 3.99 32.64 -21.00
N ILE A 654 2.98 33.08 -21.78
CA ILE A 654 2.14 32.23 -22.66
C ILE A 654 2.98 31.40 -23.67
N LYS A 655 4.24 31.76 -23.90
CA LYS A 655 5.20 30.98 -24.72
C LYS A 655 5.95 29.91 -23.90
N THR A 656 6.14 30.09 -22.60
CA THR A 656 6.89 29.21 -21.69
C THR A 656 6.04 28.07 -21.11
N PHE A 657 4.74 28.28 -20.89
CA PHE A 657 3.78 27.28 -20.41
C PHE A 657 3.60 26.08 -21.37
N LYS A 658 4.48 25.07 -21.32
CA LYS A 658 4.39 23.86 -22.18
C LYS A 658 4.77 22.51 -21.56
N ASP A 659 5.38 22.51 -20.38
CA ASP A 659 6.08 21.36 -19.81
C ASP A 659 5.47 20.94 -18.45
N GLU A 660 5.72 19.71 -17.99
CA GLU A 660 4.97 19.08 -16.88
C GLU A 660 5.15 19.79 -15.51
N ARG A 661 6.18 20.64 -15.37
CA ARG A 661 6.39 21.55 -14.22
C ARG A 661 5.28 22.63 -14.07
N MET A 662 4.39 22.73 -15.06
CA MET A 662 3.21 23.59 -15.12
C MET A 662 2.30 23.44 -13.90
N ALA A 663 2.03 22.22 -13.44
CA ALA A 663 1.09 21.97 -12.34
C ALA A 663 1.53 22.65 -11.03
N CYS A 664 2.76 22.40 -10.58
CA CYS A 664 3.30 23.02 -9.36
C CYS A 664 3.36 24.56 -9.47
N SER A 665 3.76 25.09 -10.63
CA SER A 665 3.83 26.54 -10.84
C SER A 665 2.45 27.21 -10.77
N MET A 666 1.41 26.54 -11.26
CA MET A 666 0.01 27.02 -11.17
C MET A 666 -0.55 26.86 -9.76
N VAL A 667 -0.24 25.77 -9.05
CA VAL A 667 -0.61 25.59 -7.63
C VAL A 667 0.01 26.71 -6.79
N CYS A 668 1.33 26.92 -6.85
CA CYS A 668 2.00 27.98 -6.09
C CYS A 668 1.46 29.40 -6.40
N MET A 669 1.09 29.66 -7.65
CA MET A 669 0.47 30.93 -8.05
C MET A 669 -0.93 31.08 -7.43
N MET A 670 -1.77 30.04 -7.50
CA MET A 670 -3.12 30.11 -6.95
C MET A 670 -3.14 30.05 -5.42
N GLU A 671 -2.18 29.39 -4.76
CA GLU A 671 -1.96 29.48 -3.30
C GLU A 671 -1.68 30.94 -2.88
N HIS A 672 -0.83 31.66 -3.62
CA HIS A 672 -0.58 33.10 -3.38
C HIS A 672 -1.83 33.97 -3.67
N MET A 673 -2.67 33.61 -4.64
CA MET A 673 -3.94 34.30 -4.88
C MET A 673 -4.96 34.02 -3.77
N MET A 674 -5.04 32.80 -3.25
CA MET A 674 -5.87 32.43 -2.10
C MET A 674 -5.39 33.07 -0.78
N ALA A 675 -4.12 33.51 -0.72
CA ALA A 675 -3.58 34.31 0.37
C ALA A 675 -3.86 35.82 0.22
N ASN A 676 -4.42 36.29 -0.90
CA ASN A 676 -4.81 37.69 -1.09
C ASN A 676 -6.21 37.94 -0.50
N PRO A 677 -6.38 38.82 0.52
CA PRO A 677 -7.66 39.02 1.18
C PRO A 677 -8.78 39.53 0.26
N ASP A 678 -8.48 40.39 -0.71
CA ASP A 678 -9.49 40.95 -1.61
C ASP A 678 -9.93 39.94 -2.68
N PHE A 679 -9.05 39.03 -3.11
CA PHE A 679 -9.43 37.89 -3.95
C PHE A 679 -10.38 36.93 -3.21
N VAL A 680 -10.06 36.60 -1.95
CA VAL A 680 -10.93 35.80 -1.07
C VAL A 680 -12.28 36.51 -0.82
N LYS A 681 -12.28 37.83 -0.68
CA LYS A 681 -13.48 38.65 -0.48
C LYS A 681 -14.39 38.68 -1.72
N VAL A 682 -13.85 38.76 -2.94
CA VAL A 682 -14.63 38.63 -4.18
C VAL A 682 -15.28 37.25 -4.28
N LEU A 683 -14.54 36.18 -3.95
CA LEU A 683 -15.10 34.81 -3.91
C LEU A 683 -16.18 34.64 -2.85
N LYS A 684 -15.98 35.15 -1.62
CA LYS A 684 -16.99 35.10 -0.54
C LYS A 684 -18.24 35.93 -0.90
N ASN A 685 -18.11 37.06 -1.61
CA ASN A 685 -19.25 37.84 -2.11
C ASN A 685 -20.06 37.08 -3.17
N PHE A 686 -19.41 36.41 -4.12
CA PHE A 686 -20.07 35.59 -5.14
C PHE A 686 -20.82 34.37 -4.55
N ILE A 687 -20.30 33.79 -3.47
CA ILE A 687 -20.94 32.66 -2.78
C ILE A 687 -22.13 33.12 -1.91
N SER A 688 -22.12 34.37 -1.43
CA SER A 688 -23.14 34.89 -0.49
C SER A 688 -24.17 35.83 -1.11
N THR A 689 -23.98 36.31 -2.33
CA THR A 689 -24.93 37.18 -3.05
C THR A 689 -25.12 36.74 -4.50
N SER A 690 -26.28 37.04 -5.07
CA SER A 690 -26.72 36.60 -6.41
C SER A 690 -26.01 37.31 -7.58
N MET A 691 -24.70 37.52 -7.50
CA MET A 691 -23.88 38.10 -8.56
C MET A 691 -23.99 37.27 -9.85
N THR A 692 -24.10 37.95 -10.99
CA THR A 692 -24.03 37.30 -12.30
C THR A 692 -22.59 36.91 -12.66
N ASN A 693 -22.45 35.94 -13.57
CA ASN A 693 -21.13 35.49 -14.03
C ASN A 693 -20.31 36.61 -14.68
N GLU A 694 -20.94 37.61 -15.31
CA GLU A 694 -20.24 38.75 -15.93
C GLU A 694 -19.71 39.74 -14.88
N GLU A 695 -20.47 40.01 -13.82
CA GLU A 695 -20.01 40.84 -12.68
C GLU A 695 -18.83 40.17 -11.96
N LEU A 696 -18.91 38.86 -11.71
CA LEU A 696 -17.78 38.10 -11.15
C LEU A 696 -16.56 38.17 -12.07
N LEU A 697 -16.73 37.96 -13.38
CA LEU A 697 -15.64 38.01 -14.36
C LEU A 697 -14.96 39.39 -14.37
N GLY A 698 -15.74 40.48 -14.22
CA GLY A 698 -15.25 41.84 -14.07
C GLY A 698 -14.41 42.02 -12.81
N SER A 699 -14.97 41.72 -11.63
CA SER A 699 -14.27 41.88 -10.34
C SER A 699 -13.00 41.03 -10.23
N LEU A 700 -13.01 39.79 -10.74
CA LEU A 700 -11.82 38.94 -10.78
C LEU A 700 -10.75 39.50 -11.72
N LYS A 701 -11.13 40.03 -12.90
CA LYS A 701 -10.18 40.66 -13.85
C LYS A 701 -9.50 41.90 -13.27
N GLU A 702 -10.18 42.65 -12.39
CA GLU A 702 -9.62 43.83 -11.73
C GLU A 702 -8.65 43.43 -10.61
N VAL A 703 -9.08 42.61 -9.64
CA VAL A 703 -8.21 42.13 -8.55
C VAL A 703 -7.00 41.36 -9.07
N MET A 704 -7.14 40.55 -10.13
CA MET A 704 -6.00 39.84 -10.74
C MET A 704 -5.05 40.77 -11.49
N ARG A 705 -5.53 41.90 -12.05
CA ARG A 705 -4.65 42.89 -12.69
C ARG A 705 -3.75 43.55 -11.64
N ASP A 706 -4.33 43.95 -10.52
CA ASP A 706 -3.59 44.62 -9.44
C ASP A 706 -2.61 43.66 -8.76
N ALA A 707 -3.04 42.43 -8.45
CA ALA A 707 -2.18 41.39 -7.87
C ALA A 707 -1.03 40.95 -8.80
N LEU A 708 -1.18 41.05 -10.12
CA LEU A 708 -0.11 40.83 -11.10
C LEU A 708 0.75 42.09 -11.36
N SER A 709 0.27 43.27 -10.97
CA SER A 709 1.02 44.53 -11.06
C SER A 709 1.99 44.72 -9.89
N ASP A 710 1.71 44.14 -8.71
CA ASP A 710 2.66 44.11 -7.60
C ASP A 710 3.90 43.32 -8.00
N SER A 711 4.97 44.07 -8.27
CA SER A 711 6.22 43.51 -8.74
C SER A 711 6.87 42.57 -7.72
N HIS A 712 6.54 42.63 -6.42
CA HIS A 712 7.16 41.77 -5.41
C HIS A 712 6.54 40.36 -5.39
N LEU A 713 5.21 40.24 -5.37
CA LEU A 713 4.53 38.95 -5.49
C LEU A 713 4.91 38.27 -6.82
N TYR A 714 4.82 39.00 -7.93
CA TYR A 714 5.11 38.46 -9.26
C TYR A 714 6.58 38.01 -9.41
N LYS A 715 7.55 38.76 -8.86
CA LYS A 715 8.97 38.34 -8.82
C LYS A 715 9.18 37.09 -7.97
N SER A 716 8.46 36.94 -6.86
CA SER A 716 8.59 35.78 -5.97
C SER A 716 8.13 34.49 -6.65
N ALA A 717 6.91 34.49 -7.20
CA ALA A 717 6.37 33.35 -7.96
C ALA A 717 7.27 32.97 -9.15
N MET A 718 7.76 33.97 -9.90
CA MET A 718 8.67 33.75 -11.03
C MET A 718 10.09 33.30 -10.62
N HIS A 719 10.53 33.53 -9.38
CA HIS A 719 11.80 33.00 -8.87
C HIS A 719 11.77 31.48 -8.70
N GLY A 720 10.65 30.95 -8.19
CA GLY A 720 10.41 29.50 -8.13
C GLY A 720 10.45 28.86 -9.52
N VAL A 721 9.83 29.51 -10.51
CA VAL A 721 9.89 29.09 -11.92
C VAL A 721 11.33 29.13 -12.44
N ALA A 722 12.08 30.20 -12.19
CA ALA A 722 13.45 30.37 -12.69
C ALA A 722 14.43 29.30 -12.15
N ASN A 723 14.35 28.98 -10.85
CA ASN A 723 15.15 27.93 -10.22
C ASN A 723 14.83 26.52 -10.76
N SER A 724 13.67 26.34 -11.39
CA SER A 724 13.25 25.07 -12.01
C SER A 724 13.75 24.87 -13.46
N LEU A 725 14.58 25.78 -14.00
CA LEU A 725 15.02 25.77 -15.41
C LEU A 725 16.53 25.62 -15.58
N ASN A 726 16.94 25.04 -16.72
CA ASN A 726 18.33 24.70 -17.05
C ASN A 726 19.18 25.99 -17.25
N PRO A 727 20.46 26.08 -16.80
CA PRO A 727 21.18 27.37 -16.64
C PRO A 727 21.28 28.27 -17.88
N LEU A 728 21.28 27.70 -19.09
CA LEU A 728 21.30 28.47 -20.35
C LEU A 728 20.07 29.40 -20.52
N HIS A 729 18.96 29.15 -19.81
CA HIS A 729 17.78 30.02 -19.87
C HIS A 729 17.75 31.10 -18.77
N SER A 730 18.35 30.87 -17.59
CA SER A 730 18.35 31.87 -16.51
C SER A 730 19.18 33.11 -16.89
N GLU A 731 20.30 32.92 -17.61
CA GLU A 731 21.13 34.03 -18.10
C GLU A 731 20.39 34.92 -19.14
N THR A 732 19.50 34.31 -19.94
CA THR A 732 18.66 35.04 -20.92
C THR A 732 17.57 35.86 -20.23
N LEU A 733 16.95 35.31 -19.18
CA LEU A 733 15.97 36.03 -18.37
C LEU A 733 16.63 37.15 -17.55
N GLY A 734 17.78 36.91 -16.92
CA GLY A 734 18.51 37.93 -16.16
C GLY A 734 18.86 39.17 -16.99
N LYS A 735 19.26 38.97 -18.25
CA LYS A 735 19.54 40.07 -19.20
C LYS A 735 18.30 40.82 -19.68
N MET A 736 17.10 40.25 -19.56
CA MET A 736 15.84 40.96 -19.81
C MET A 736 15.43 41.89 -18.65
N PHE A 737 15.74 41.52 -17.40
CA PHE A 737 15.35 42.30 -16.22
C PHE A 737 16.38 43.36 -15.79
N SER A 738 17.59 43.36 -16.37
CA SER A 738 18.62 44.36 -16.09
C SER A 738 18.41 45.70 -16.83
N ARG A 739 17.35 46.45 -16.48
CA ARG A 739 17.26 47.89 -16.79
C ARG A 739 17.10 48.72 -15.53
N LYS A 740 18.13 49.52 -15.27
CA LYS A 740 18.35 50.45 -14.16
C LYS A 740 17.08 51.17 -13.67
N ASP A 741 16.94 51.19 -12.35
CA ASP A 741 16.78 52.47 -11.66
C ASP A 741 18.14 52.93 -11.09
N LYS A 742 18.25 54.24 -10.80
CA LYS A 742 19.43 54.88 -10.21
C LYS A 742 19.01 55.69 -8.98
N SER A 743 19.34 55.23 -7.78
CA SER A 743 19.35 56.07 -6.57
C SER A 743 20.14 55.42 -5.44
N ASP A 744 21.39 55.88 -5.31
CA ASP A 744 22.19 56.17 -4.10
C ASP A 744 22.24 55.25 -2.86
N SER A 745 23.43 55.36 -2.23
CA SER A 745 23.87 54.93 -0.89
C SER A 745 24.46 53.50 -0.75
N PRO A 746 25.50 53.31 0.11
CA PRO A 746 26.41 52.18 0.01
C PRO A 746 26.14 51.04 1.00
N ARG A 747 26.67 49.86 0.69
CA ARG A 747 26.74 48.74 1.64
C ARG A 747 27.93 48.92 2.61
N PRO A 748 27.77 48.66 3.91
CA PRO A 748 28.88 48.23 4.76
C PRO A 748 29.26 46.76 4.42
N SER A 749 30.37 46.30 5.01
CA SER A 749 31.03 45.00 4.78
C SER A 749 30.17 43.77 5.08
#